data_AF-A0A1Y6BBT1-F1
#
_entry.id   AF-A0A1Y6BBT1-F1
#
_cell.length_a   1.000
_cell.length_b   1.000
_cell.length_c   1.000
_cell.angle_alpha   90.00
_cell.angle_beta   90.00
_cell.angle_gamma   90.00
#
_symmetry.space_group_name_H-M   'P 1'
#
loop_
_entity.id
_entity.type
_entity.pdbx_description
1 polymer ?
#
loop_
_entity_poly.entity_id
_entity_poly.type
_entity_poly.pdbx_seq_one_letter_code
_entity_poly.pdbx_strand_id
1 'polypeptide(L)'
;MNLKLVFIFLFVFCLVACGGGSGSTGPSGSNNTGSSSSSSSSSSSSSGEALSSSSSSNSSTSTSTSGGGSSSSSTSSSSGSSTSSSSSSSSSSSGSGLGQNLAIAAGSDGSSKGSGSSYGNVRDGSLSSYWAPASSTAERISIKWGSATTITTVIIRELNNATSSWRLVNNDNDEVLASGTSLGSEVILDVGAVSLKKLNLMIDGASSAPQIAEIEVYNGGAAITPTPTEAPSPAPTPVPTQVPDATPTPELSDDCSQLICDADINWRESALQTDQELVACLKESLGTPVGYGEDTTGGYDAGGGSNLVVITKGGASSPEQQILDAISSTAHNWIVFDKDDFAVETELAMYRLGCSDGSVLSALGGASTAECLDHKLWCQNNGIAAASCEDEFFNDKINDSALNALKLKLIDSNTTIDGRGTNAYFLFSGFKIGSDSSGSSTHISENVIITNNRFVGAGHTEDHNLDPDMIRSTGASHDIWIHQNTFDNTGDSAFDVKVGAYDITVSFNKLLNVKRAALHGSSDSRTINEQIRSTIHNNLFVTTDADYGLSTYNTMRRVPLLRRGSTHLFNNVFYGYRKDVMSVRVGGSALVEDSVFVNNVTNSKGDDLQDWIDNLFDEAVEQGNLSISGTYVWESNANCELSGSAGDLSRSVGTPPNLFADYNSASQAVISNNRFVAGSELRNYLLATAGKGAMTPYVSSYNLGENVILDSAPASCQ
;
A
#
# COMPACT_ATOMS: atom_id res chain seq x y z
N MET A 1 14.49 59.69 -24.20
CA MET A 1 14.17 58.80 -25.33
C MET A 1 15.34 57.82 -25.41
N ASN A 2 15.25 56.65 -24.78
CA ASN A 2 14.47 55.47 -25.19
C ASN A 2 14.96 54.95 -26.57
N LEU A 3 15.31 53.67 -26.75
CA LEU A 3 15.08 52.50 -25.88
C LEU A 3 16.26 51.51 -25.99
N LYS A 4 16.72 50.95 -24.87
CA LYS A 4 17.58 49.75 -24.87
C LYS A 4 16.67 48.52 -24.86
N LEU A 5 16.85 47.62 -25.83
CA LEU A 5 16.21 46.31 -25.80
C LEU A 5 17.22 45.30 -25.23
N VAL A 6 16.91 44.75 -24.05
CA VAL A 6 17.71 43.68 -23.43
C VAL A 6 17.12 42.34 -23.88
N PHE A 7 17.94 41.52 -24.53
CA PHE A 7 17.60 40.10 -24.72
C PHE A 7 17.77 39.39 -23.39
N ILE A 8 16.65 38.96 -22.80
CA ILE A 8 16.64 38.00 -21.70
C ILE A 8 16.64 36.61 -22.34
N PHE A 9 17.71 35.84 -22.11
CA PHE A 9 17.71 34.41 -22.37
C PHE A 9 16.75 33.75 -21.37
N LEU A 10 15.70 33.11 -21.87
CA LEU A 10 14.80 32.32 -21.04
C LEU A 10 15.44 30.95 -20.81
N PHE A 11 16.11 30.78 -19.67
CA PHE A 11 16.40 29.46 -19.13
C PHE A 11 15.06 28.83 -18.72
N VAL A 12 14.52 27.95 -19.56
CA VAL A 12 13.48 27.00 -19.14
C VAL A 12 14.22 25.89 -18.42
N PHE A 13 14.22 25.94 -17.09
CA PHE A 13 14.77 24.86 -16.28
C PHE A 13 13.94 23.59 -16.43
N CYS A 14 14.61 22.45 -16.29
CA CYS A 14 13.99 21.14 -16.39
C CYS A 14 12.94 20.98 -15.28
N LEU A 15 11.68 20.70 -15.66
CA LEU A 15 10.66 20.20 -14.74
C LEU A 15 10.12 18.87 -15.28
N VAL A 16 11.04 17.91 -15.43
CA VAL A 16 10.74 16.50 -15.66
C VAL A 16 11.27 15.75 -14.43
N ALA A 17 10.46 15.72 -13.38
CA ALA A 17 10.72 14.90 -12.21
C ALA A 17 10.36 13.43 -12.54
N CYS A 18 11.18 12.49 -12.04
CA CYS A 18 11.20 11.05 -12.32
C CYS A 18 9.88 10.42 -12.84
N GLY A 19 9.71 10.41 -14.16
CA GLY A 19 8.67 9.67 -14.89
C GLY A 19 9.28 8.93 -16.06
N GLY A 20 9.17 7.60 -16.08
CA GLY A 20 9.92 6.73 -16.99
C GLY A 20 9.59 6.93 -18.48
N GLY A 21 10.63 7.00 -19.33
CA GLY A 21 10.49 7.33 -20.75
C GLY A 21 11.52 6.67 -21.68
N SER A 22 11.69 5.34 -21.60
CA SER A 22 12.64 4.58 -22.44
C SER A 22 11.98 3.48 -23.29
N GLY A 23 10.81 3.78 -23.88
CA GLY A 23 10.10 2.91 -24.82
C GLY A 23 10.62 2.97 -26.27
N SER A 24 11.82 2.40 -26.53
CA SER A 24 12.35 2.28 -27.91
C SER A 24 11.87 1.01 -28.61
N THR A 25 10.79 1.09 -29.39
CA THR A 25 10.35 0.00 -30.26
C THR A 25 11.00 0.10 -31.65
N GLY A 26 11.92 -0.82 -31.95
CA GLY A 26 12.55 -0.98 -33.27
C GLY A 26 12.12 -2.30 -33.93
N PRO A 27 11.56 -2.31 -35.16
CA PRO A 27 10.92 -3.50 -35.71
C PRO A 27 11.90 -4.46 -36.40
N SER A 28 11.99 -5.69 -35.88
CA SER A 28 12.62 -6.82 -36.60
C SER A 28 11.56 -7.65 -37.32
N GLY A 29 11.18 -7.19 -38.52
CA GLY A 29 10.29 -7.96 -39.40
C GLY A 29 11.01 -9.14 -40.03
N SER A 30 10.53 -10.36 -39.77
CA SER A 30 10.89 -11.55 -40.55
C SER A 30 9.63 -12.32 -40.96
N ASN A 31 9.43 -12.45 -42.27
CA ASN A 31 8.36 -13.28 -42.83
C ASN A 31 8.55 -14.73 -42.41
N ASN A 32 7.48 -15.40 -41.98
CA ASN A 32 7.18 -16.68 -42.62
C ASN A 32 5.69 -16.97 -42.72
N THR A 33 5.32 -17.69 -43.77
CA THR A 33 3.94 -18.01 -44.16
C THR A 33 3.32 -19.06 -43.24
N GLY A 34 2.02 -18.94 -43.00
CA GLY A 34 1.29 -19.84 -42.12
C GLY A 34 1.22 -21.29 -42.61
N SER A 35 0.93 -22.19 -41.68
CA SER A 35 0.38 -23.52 -41.94
C SER A 35 -0.47 -23.92 -40.75
N SER A 36 -1.78 -24.07 -40.99
CA SER A 36 -2.72 -24.62 -40.03
C SER A 36 -2.56 -26.14 -39.97
N SER A 37 -2.31 -26.68 -38.76
CA SER A 37 -2.28 -28.13 -38.54
C SER A 37 -2.96 -28.47 -37.21
N SER A 38 -4.18 -28.96 -37.32
CA SER A 38 -4.99 -29.52 -36.23
C SER A 38 -4.61 -30.97 -35.92
N SER A 39 -4.15 -31.24 -34.70
CA SER A 39 -4.04 -32.59 -34.10
C SER A 39 -3.49 -32.47 -32.68
N SER A 40 -3.85 -33.29 -31.69
CA SER A 40 -4.99 -34.19 -31.51
C SER A 40 -4.92 -34.68 -30.06
N SER A 41 -6.05 -34.83 -29.38
CA SER A 41 -6.08 -35.28 -27.99
C SER A 41 -5.59 -36.73 -27.83
N SER A 42 -4.72 -36.96 -26.85
CA SER A 42 -4.41 -38.29 -26.31
C SER A 42 -4.57 -38.27 -24.80
N SER A 43 -5.68 -38.81 -24.33
CA SER A 43 -6.01 -38.94 -22.91
C SER A 43 -5.32 -40.16 -22.28
N SER A 44 -4.76 -39.99 -21.09
CA SER A 44 -4.41 -41.08 -20.18
C SER A 44 -4.98 -40.78 -18.80
N SER A 45 -6.01 -41.53 -18.43
CA SER A 45 -6.81 -41.36 -17.21
C SER A 45 -6.27 -42.19 -16.04
N SER A 46 -6.19 -41.58 -14.85
CA SER A 46 -6.19 -42.31 -13.58
C SER A 46 -6.93 -41.54 -12.48
N SER A 47 -8.12 -42.04 -12.14
CA SER A 47 -8.84 -41.81 -10.89
C SER A 47 -8.02 -42.22 -9.65
N GLY A 48 -8.25 -41.71 -8.44
CA GLY A 48 -9.23 -40.71 -8.01
C GLY A 48 -9.47 -40.75 -6.49
N GLU A 49 -10.46 -39.97 -6.04
CA GLU A 49 -11.10 -39.94 -4.71
C GLU A 49 -10.36 -39.32 -3.51
N ALA A 50 -11.17 -38.84 -2.56
CA ALA A 50 -10.86 -37.91 -1.48
C ALA A 50 -11.38 -38.44 -0.12
N LEU A 51 -11.57 -37.54 0.86
CA LEU A 51 -12.08 -37.78 2.24
C LEU A 51 -10.99 -38.32 3.21
N SER A 52 -10.95 -37.95 4.50
CA SER A 52 -11.79 -37.00 5.27
C SER A 52 -11.02 -36.48 6.50
N SER A 53 -11.39 -35.29 6.97
CA SER A 53 -11.00 -34.76 8.28
C SER A 53 -11.66 -35.52 9.45
N SER A 54 -10.99 -35.57 10.60
CA SER A 54 -11.58 -36.04 11.85
C SER A 54 -11.15 -35.18 13.04
N SER A 55 -12.08 -34.40 13.58
CA SER A 55 -11.93 -33.63 14.81
C SER A 55 -12.00 -34.53 16.05
N SER A 56 -11.42 -34.08 17.17
CA SER A 56 -11.65 -34.70 18.47
C SER A 56 -11.56 -33.65 19.59
N SER A 57 -12.62 -33.57 20.36
CA SER A 57 -12.82 -32.59 21.42
C SER A 57 -12.05 -32.94 22.69
N ASN A 58 -11.75 -31.94 23.53
CA ASN A 58 -11.76 -32.19 24.96
C ASN A 58 -12.23 -30.97 25.77
N SER A 59 -13.11 -31.22 26.73
CA SER A 59 -13.71 -30.22 27.61
C SER A 59 -12.94 -30.10 28.92
N SER A 60 -12.91 -28.92 29.53
CA SER A 60 -12.71 -28.78 30.98
C SER A 60 -13.34 -27.50 31.53
N THR A 61 -14.25 -27.68 32.48
CA THR A 61 -14.99 -26.62 33.16
C THR A 61 -14.31 -26.28 34.49
N SER A 62 -14.25 -25.00 34.87
CA SER A 62 -14.08 -24.62 36.28
C SER A 62 -14.79 -23.30 36.60
N THR A 63 -15.54 -23.31 37.69
CA THR A 63 -16.36 -22.20 38.21
C THR A 63 -15.71 -21.56 39.42
N SER A 64 -15.83 -20.24 39.57
CA SER A 64 -15.77 -19.56 40.88
C SER A 64 -16.65 -18.32 40.92
N THR A 65 -17.55 -18.29 41.91
CA THR A 65 -18.34 -17.13 42.37
C THR A 65 -17.49 -16.33 43.41
N SER A 66 -17.80 -15.13 43.93
CA SER A 66 -19.07 -14.45 44.25
C SER A 66 -18.86 -12.94 44.56
N GLY A 67 -19.94 -12.14 44.50
CA GLY A 67 -20.13 -10.88 45.27
C GLY A 67 -20.06 -9.57 44.46
N GLY A 68 -20.85 -8.52 44.74
CA GLY A 68 -22.00 -8.37 45.65
C GLY A 68 -22.21 -6.93 46.17
N GLY A 69 -23.35 -6.28 45.87
CA GLY A 69 -23.79 -4.97 46.40
C GLY A 69 -23.86 -3.85 45.34
N SER A 70 -25.06 -3.43 44.88
CA SER A 70 -26.01 -2.48 45.51
C SER A 70 -25.56 -1.00 45.39
N SER A 71 -25.97 -0.22 44.37
CA SER A 71 -27.29 0.39 44.13
C SER A 71 -27.57 1.71 44.88
N SER A 72 -27.75 2.82 44.16
CA SER A 72 -28.67 3.92 44.53
C SER A 72 -29.05 4.77 43.31
N SER A 73 -30.21 5.42 43.39
CA SER A 73 -30.93 6.05 42.27
C SER A 73 -31.43 7.44 42.64
N SER A 74 -31.51 8.37 41.68
CA SER A 74 -32.38 9.55 41.83
C SER A 74 -32.97 10.05 40.49
N THR A 75 -34.29 10.03 40.40
CA THR A 75 -35.10 10.89 39.52
C THR A 75 -35.16 12.34 40.11
N SER A 76 -35.66 13.42 39.50
CA SER A 76 -36.83 13.57 38.61
C SER A 76 -37.04 15.02 38.08
N SER A 77 -37.82 15.13 36.99
CA SER A 77 -38.88 16.15 36.75
C SER A 77 -38.57 17.60 36.28
N SER A 78 -39.62 18.22 35.71
CA SER A 78 -39.64 19.32 34.73
C SER A 78 -40.78 20.33 34.95
N SER A 79 -40.64 21.59 34.48
CA SER A 79 -41.66 22.65 34.17
C SER A 79 -40.88 23.89 33.63
N GLY A 80 -41.30 24.79 32.73
CA GLY A 80 -42.57 25.53 32.53
C GLY A 80 -42.40 27.00 33.02
N SER A 81 -42.65 28.10 32.27
CA SER A 81 -43.28 28.31 30.94
C SER A 81 -42.87 29.68 30.29
N SER A 82 -43.53 30.11 29.22
CA SER A 82 -43.21 31.25 28.30
C SER A 82 -43.64 32.67 28.69
N THR A 83 -42.94 33.71 28.19
CA THR A 83 -43.55 34.97 27.67
C THR A 83 -42.63 35.71 26.68
N SER A 84 -43.21 36.54 25.80
CA SER A 84 -42.57 37.14 24.60
C SER A 84 -42.48 38.68 24.64
N SER A 85 -41.44 39.26 24.04
CA SER A 85 -41.46 40.63 23.48
C SER A 85 -40.44 40.78 22.33
N SER A 86 -40.72 41.72 21.43
CA SER A 86 -40.07 41.84 20.10
C SER A 86 -39.42 43.21 19.90
N SER A 87 -38.20 43.28 19.37
CA SER A 87 -37.65 44.49 18.74
C SER A 87 -36.46 44.22 17.80
N SER A 88 -36.77 44.20 16.51
CA SER A 88 -35.95 44.64 15.34
C SER A 88 -34.46 45.01 15.51
N SER A 89 -33.60 44.18 14.87
CA SER A 89 -32.55 44.54 13.89
C SER A 89 -31.60 45.73 14.10
N SER A 90 -30.30 45.43 14.09
CA SER A 90 -29.33 46.07 13.19
C SER A 90 -28.16 45.11 12.89
N SER A 91 -27.53 45.25 11.72
CA SER A 91 -26.70 44.21 11.08
C SER A 91 -25.29 44.68 10.71
N SER A 92 -24.31 43.79 10.86
CA SER A 92 -23.01 43.89 10.18
C SER A 92 -22.23 42.56 10.26
N SER A 93 -21.72 41.90 9.22
CA SER A 93 -22.07 41.75 7.80
C SER A 93 -20.87 41.05 7.14
N SER A 94 -20.89 39.72 7.10
CA SER A 94 -19.94 38.89 6.34
C SER A 94 -20.72 37.84 5.54
N GLY A 95 -21.56 38.28 4.60
CA GLY A 95 -22.50 37.39 3.91
C GLY A 95 -23.27 38.04 2.75
N SER A 96 -22.71 39.08 2.14
CA SER A 96 -23.34 39.86 1.05
C SER A 96 -23.35 39.08 -0.28
N GLY A 97 -24.12 38.00 -0.33
CA GLY A 97 -24.31 37.15 -1.52
C GLY A 97 -25.15 35.89 -1.28
N LEU A 98 -25.16 35.33 -0.07
CA LEU A 98 -25.76 34.03 0.24
C LEU A 98 -27.24 34.07 0.69
N GLY A 99 -27.77 35.26 0.98
CA GLY A 99 -29.14 35.44 1.46
C GLY A 99 -29.27 35.32 2.99
N GLN A 100 -30.42 34.86 3.47
CA GLN A 100 -30.70 34.71 4.91
C GLN A 100 -30.12 33.40 5.46
N ASN A 101 -29.39 33.46 6.59
CA ASN A 101 -29.01 32.26 7.34
C ASN A 101 -30.27 31.56 7.89
N LEU A 102 -30.57 30.38 7.35
CA LEU A 102 -31.73 29.54 7.63
C LEU A 102 -31.64 28.80 8.96
N ALA A 103 -30.45 28.73 9.58
CA ALA A 103 -30.25 28.11 10.89
C ALA A 103 -30.82 28.97 12.03
N ILE A 104 -30.81 30.30 11.92
CA ILE A 104 -31.26 31.23 12.98
C ILE A 104 -32.71 30.96 13.43
N ALA A 105 -33.59 30.61 12.49
CA ALA A 105 -35.00 30.30 12.75
C ALA A 105 -35.27 28.81 12.99
N ALA A 106 -34.24 27.95 12.94
CA ALA A 106 -34.36 26.50 13.08
C ALA A 106 -34.36 26.07 14.55
N GLY A 107 -34.73 24.80 14.78
CA GLY A 107 -34.42 24.10 16.01
C GLY A 107 -33.01 23.50 15.97
N SER A 108 -32.53 23.03 17.12
CA SER A 108 -31.29 22.27 17.21
C SER A 108 -31.36 21.17 18.29
N ASP A 109 -30.56 20.12 18.14
CA ASP A 109 -30.30 19.09 19.16
C ASP A 109 -28.94 18.41 18.93
N GLY A 110 -28.42 17.74 19.94
CA GLY A 110 -27.16 17.00 19.87
C GLY A 110 -27.17 15.74 20.73
N SER A 111 -26.08 14.98 20.70
CA SER A 111 -25.85 13.75 21.47
C SER A 111 -25.55 14.02 22.95
N SER A 112 -24.61 14.93 23.24
CA SER A 112 -24.24 15.29 24.61
C SER A 112 -23.85 16.77 24.71
N LYS A 113 -23.60 17.24 25.95
CA LYS A 113 -23.38 18.66 26.22
C LYS A 113 -22.56 18.91 27.49
N GLY A 114 -21.48 19.67 27.35
CA GLY A 114 -20.67 20.18 28.47
C GLY A 114 -21.39 21.23 29.31
N SER A 115 -20.86 21.49 30.52
CA SER A 115 -21.36 22.54 31.41
C SER A 115 -21.15 23.93 30.78
N GLY A 116 -22.10 24.85 30.98
CA GLY A 116 -22.05 26.20 30.41
C GLY A 116 -22.45 26.32 28.93
N SER A 117 -22.72 25.20 28.24
CA SER A 117 -23.03 25.17 26.80
C SER A 117 -24.52 24.95 26.49
N SER A 118 -24.95 25.20 25.25
CA SER A 118 -26.32 24.97 24.74
C SER A 118 -26.30 24.50 23.28
N TYR A 119 -27.19 23.58 22.90
CA TYR A 119 -27.44 23.25 21.49
C TYR A 119 -27.97 24.45 20.69
N GLY A 120 -28.57 25.45 21.36
CA GLY A 120 -29.04 26.67 20.71
C GLY A 120 -27.92 27.59 20.23
N ASN A 121 -26.68 27.42 20.73
CA ASN A 121 -25.58 28.34 20.48
C ASN A 121 -25.11 28.29 19.01
N VAL A 122 -25.11 27.11 18.36
CA VAL A 122 -24.66 26.94 16.96
C VAL A 122 -25.54 27.61 15.89
N ARG A 123 -26.49 28.44 16.29
CA ARG A 123 -27.49 29.08 15.42
C ARG A 123 -28.12 30.30 16.10
N ASP A 124 -27.34 30.99 16.94
CA ASP A 124 -27.75 32.23 17.59
C ASP A 124 -27.17 33.48 16.90
N GLY A 125 -26.25 33.29 15.95
CA GLY A 125 -25.61 34.36 15.20
C GLY A 125 -24.48 35.06 15.97
N SER A 126 -24.03 34.51 17.09
CA SER A 126 -22.91 35.01 17.89
C SER A 126 -21.72 34.07 17.84
N LEU A 127 -20.61 34.58 17.30
CA LEU A 127 -19.32 33.87 17.28
C LEU A 127 -18.62 33.83 18.66
N SER A 128 -19.32 34.18 19.74
CA SER A 128 -18.82 34.21 21.12
C SER A 128 -19.47 33.16 22.04
N SER A 129 -20.59 32.58 21.58
CA SER A 129 -21.26 31.42 22.17
C SER A 129 -20.84 30.16 21.40
N TYR A 130 -20.91 28.99 22.04
CA TYR A 130 -20.58 27.71 21.37
C TYR A 130 -21.34 26.52 21.96
N TRP A 131 -21.62 25.52 21.12
CA TRP A 131 -21.87 24.17 21.59
C TRP A 131 -20.54 23.45 21.86
N ALA A 132 -20.46 22.75 22.98
CA ALA A 132 -19.42 21.77 23.25
C ALA A 132 -20.04 20.47 23.79
N PRO A 133 -19.65 19.30 23.27
CA PRO A 133 -20.03 18.00 23.82
C PRO A 133 -19.34 17.69 25.15
N ALA A 134 -19.68 16.53 25.73
CA ALA A 134 -19.03 15.96 26.91
C ALA A 134 -17.91 14.95 26.55
N SER A 135 -17.96 14.33 25.37
CA SER A 135 -16.87 13.54 24.77
C SER A 135 -16.11 14.35 23.71
N SER A 136 -14.98 13.82 23.22
CA SER A 136 -14.26 14.33 22.04
C SER A 136 -14.35 13.40 20.82
N THR A 137 -15.24 12.40 20.85
CA THR A 137 -15.47 11.44 19.75
C THR A 137 -16.89 10.88 19.82
N ALA A 138 -17.44 10.47 18.67
CA ALA A 138 -18.80 9.96 18.47
C ALA A 138 -19.90 10.94 18.95
N GLU A 139 -19.68 12.23 18.71
CA GLU A 139 -20.60 13.30 19.10
C GLU A 139 -21.31 13.90 17.88
N ARG A 140 -22.43 14.59 18.11
CA ARG A 140 -23.30 15.14 17.09
C ARG A 140 -23.95 16.43 17.58
N ILE A 141 -23.96 17.44 16.71
CA ILE A 141 -24.80 18.63 16.82
C ILE A 141 -25.58 18.82 15.52
N SER A 142 -26.76 19.46 15.56
CA SER A 142 -27.64 19.46 14.39
C SER A 142 -28.58 20.65 14.32
N ILE A 143 -28.89 21.04 13.08
CA ILE A 143 -29.91 22.02 12.73
C ILE A 143 -31.14 21.27 12.20
N LYS A 144 -32.35 21.66 12.60
CA LYS A 144 -33.60 20.98 12.22
C LYS A 144 -34.76 21.93 11.97
N TRP A 145 -35.54 21.65 10.95
CA TRP A 145 -36.69 22.44 10.50
C TRP A 145 -37.99 21.63 10.64
N GLY A 146 -39.13 22.33 10.75
CA GLY A 146 -40.46 21.69 10.86
C GLY A 146 -40.97 21.06 9.55
N SER A 147 -40.36 21.43 8.42
CA SER A 147 -40.60 20.91 7.08
C SER A 147 -39.27 20.76 6.34
N ALA A 148 -39.25 20.03 5.23
CA ALA A 148 -38.05 19.93 4.40
C ALA A 148 -37.65 21.34 3.91
N THR A 149 -36.36 21.65 4.05
CA THR A 149 -35.74 22.93 3.69
C THR A 149 -34.65 22.62 2.67
N THR A 150 -34.71 23.29 1.52
CA THR A 150 -33.63 23.20 0.53
C THR A 150 -32.48 24.11 0.95
N ILE A 151 -31.27 23.58 0.92
CA ILE A 151 -30.00 24.24 1.26
C ILE A 151 -29.03 24.06 0.10
N THR A 152 -28.03 24.93 0.01
CA THR A 152 -26.92 24.85 -0.96
C THR A 152 -25.56 25.03 -0.32
N THR A 153 -25.48 25.82 0.75
CA THR A 153 -24.21 26.24 1.34
C THR A 153 -24.29 26.18 2.85
N VAL A 154 -23.25 25.65 3.49
CA VAL A 154 -23.14 25.54 4.95
C VAL A 154 -21.80 26.13 5.38
N ILE A 155 -21.80 26.99 6.39
CA ILE A 155 -20.57 27.53 7.00
C ILE A 155 -20.51 27.04 8.44
N ILE A 156 -19.40 26.45 8.84
CA ILE A 156 -19.18 25.94 10.20
C ILE A 156 -17.97 26.68 10.79
N ARG A 157 -18.07 27.06 12.06
CA ARG A 157 -17.03 27.80 12.77
C ARG A 157 -16.69 27.12 14.10
N GLU A 158 -15.43 26.80 14.32
CA GLU A 158 -14.93 26.24 15.58
C GLU A 158 -13.95 27.21 16.25
N LEU A 159 -14.10 27.45 17.56
CA LEU A 159 -13.27 28.44 18.29
C LEU A 159 -11.90 27.91 18.70
N ASN A 160 -11.80 26.61 18.98
CA ASN A 160 -10.60 25.97 19.51
C ASN A 160 -9.89 25.04 18.52
N ASN A 161 -10.41 24.90 17.29
CA ASN A 161 -9.88 24.02 16.24
C ASN A 161 -9.51 22.61 16.76
N ALA A 162 -10.36 22.04 17.62
CA ALA A 162 -10.09 20.77 18.26
C ALA A 162 -10.53 19.58 17.41
N THR A 163 -11.52 19.77 16.53
CA THR A 163 -12.07 18.74 15.65
C THR A 163 -11.00 18.19 14.70
N SER A 164 -10.80 16.88 14.73
CA SER A 164 -9.81 16.16 13.92
C SER A 164 -10.43 15.15 12.95
N SER A 165 -11.74 14.90 13.05
CA SER A 165 -12.54 14.16 12.07
C SER A 165 -14.02 14.52 12.23
N TRP A 166 -14.66 14.91 11.12
CA TRP A 166 -16.08 15.28 11.10
C TRP A 166 -16.76 14.93 9.78
N ARG A 167 -18.07 14.78 9.84
CA ARG A 167 -18.96 14.60 8.68
C ARG A 167 -20.22 15.44 8.81
N LEU A 168 -20.62 16.09 7.73
CA LEU A 168 -21.91 16.74 7.60
C LEU A 168 -22.86 15.77 6.90
N VAL A 169 -23.95 15.38 7.58
CA VAL A 169 -24.83 14.27 7.17
C VAL A 169 -26.28 14.75 7.09
N ASN A 170 -26.96 14.40 6.01
CA ASN A 170 -28.40 14.53 5.89
C ASN A 170 -29.08 13.43 6.72
N ASN A 171 -29.74 13.81 7.82
CA ASN A 171 -30.37 12.84 8.73
C ASN A 171 -31.61 12.15 8.11
N ASP A 172 -32.16 12.66 7.01
CA ASP A 172 -33.39 12.09 6.43
C ASP A 172 -33.11 10.82 5.58
N ASN A 173 -31.86 10.63 5.12
CA ASN A 173 -31.44 9.52 4.24
C ASN A 173 -30.01 8.98 4.53
N ASP A 174 -29.35 9.45 5.59
CA ASP A 174 -27.98 9.11 6.00
C ASP A 174 -26.86 9.46 4.99
N GLU A 175 -27.15 10.31 4.01
CA GLU A 175 -26.20 10.79 2.99
C GLU A 175 -25.16 11.75 3.60
N VAL A 176 -23.87 11.49 3.37
CA VAL A 176 -22.78 12.37 3.78
C VAL A 176 -22.62 13.48 2.73
N LEU A 177 -22.92 14.71 3.10
CA LEU A 177 -22.87 15.90 2.24
C LEU A 177 -21.47 16.53 2.18
N ALA A 178 -20.69 16.38 3.25
CA ALA A 178 -19.30 16.81 3.33
C ALA A 178 -18.57 16.07 4.47
N SER A 179 -17.25 16.07 4.45
CA SER A 179 -16.41 15.50 5.51
C SER A 179 -15.05 16.17 5.56
N GLY A 180 -14.35 16.11 6.69
CA GLY A 180 -13.00 16.65 6.80
C GLY A 180 -12.28 16.26 8.09
N THR A 181 -10.98 16.57 8.12
CA THR A 181 -10.06 16.28 9.22
C THR A 181 -9.75 17.50 10.10
N SER A 182 -10.35 18.66 9.79
CA SER A 182 -10.36 19.86 10.63
C SER A 182 -11.55 20.75 10.21
N LEU A 183 -12.11 21.53 11.15
CA LEU A 183 -13.09 22.58 10.84
C LEU A 183 -12.45 23.97 10.71
N GLY A 184 -11.21 24.15 11.17
CA GLY A 184 -10.55 25.45 11.24
C GLY A 184 -11.33 26.47 12.09
N SER A 185 -11.02 27.76 11.92
CA SER A 185 -11.85 28.85 12.46
C SER A 185 -13.11 29.12 11.62
N GLU A 186 -13.11 28.69 10.36
CA GLU A 186 -14.21 28.77 9.39
C GLU A 186 -13.98 27.72 8.30
N VAL A 187 -15.02 26.95 7.98
CA VAL A 187 -15.10 26.16 6.75
C VAL A 187 -16.38 26.51 6.00
N ILE A 188 -16.27 26.76 4.70
CA ILE A 188 -17.39 27.04 3.79
C ILE A 188 -17.57 25.82 2.88
N LEU A 189 -18.78 25.26 2.87
CA LEU A 189 -19.13 24.04 2.16
C LEU A 189 -20.23 24.35 1.14
N ASP A 190 -19.96 24.12 -0.15
CA ASP A 190 -21.01 23.94 -1.15
C ASP A 190 -21.43 22.46 -1.13
N VAL A 191 -22.69 22.20 -0.78
CA VAL A 191 -23.25 20.85 -0.66
C VAL A 191 -24.17 20.50 -1.83
N GLY A 192 -24.28 21.38 -2.84
CA GLY A 192 -25.30 21.28 -3.87
C GLY A 192 -26.73 21.48 -3.32
N ALA A 193 -27.72 21.46 -4.20
CA ALA A 193 -29.12 21.72 -3.82
C ALA A 193 -29.77 20.50 -3.14
N VAL A 194 -29.64 20.37 -1.83
CA VAL A 194 -30.17 19.25 -1.03
C VAL A 194 -31.39 19.69 -0.23
N SER A 195 -32.45 18.87 -0.17
CA SER A 195 -33.67 19.17 0.59
C SER A 195 -33.84 18.21 1.76
N LEU A 196 -33.83 18.73 2.99
CA LEU A 196 -33.77 17.95 4.22
C LEU A 196 -34.51 18.62 5.38
N LYS A 197 -34.96 17.83 6.36
CA LYS A 197 -35.56 18.34 7.62
C LYS A 197 -34.53 18.48 8.74
N LYS A 198 -33.41 17.75 8.67
CA LYS A 198 -32.39 17.77 9.71
C LYS A 198 -30.98 17.51 9.15
N LEU A 199 -30.06 18.40 9.50
CA LEU A 199 -28.65 18.40 9.12
C LEU A 199 -27.80 18.11 10.35
N ASN A 200 -27.00 17.05 10.30
CA ASN A 200 -26.13 16.62 11.40
C ASN A 200 -24.68 16.99 11.09
N LEU A 201 -24.01 17.72 11.99
CA LEU A 201 -22.56 17.71 12.09
C LEU A 201 -22.19 16.60 13.07
N MET A 202 -21.60 15.53 12.55
CA MET A 202 -20.98 14.44 13.29
C MET A 202 -19.53 14.84 13.60
N ILE A 203 -19.15 14.77 14.87
CA ILE A 203 -17.76 14.86 15.34
C ILE A 203 -17.32 13.42 15.61
N ASP A 204 -16.71 12.80 14.60
CA ASP A 204 -16.21 11.44 14.70
C ASP A 204 -14.91 11.42 15.55
N GLY A 205 -14.12 12.50 15.54
CA GLY A 205 -12.95 12.66 16.43
C GLY A 205 -12.51 14.11 16.65
N ALA A 206 -11.93 14.38 17.82
CA ALA A 206 -11.36 15.66 18.22
C ALA A 206 -10.29 15.49 19.31
N SER A 207 -9.28 16.37 19.30
CA SER A 207 -8.18 16.44 20.28
C SER A 207 -8.60 16.91 21.68
N SER A 208 -9.73 17.62 21.77
CA SER A 208 -10.44 17.99 23.00
C SER A 208 -11.92 18.19 22.67
N ALA A 209 -12.77 18.56 23.63
CA ALA A 209 -14.17 18.86 23.33
C ALA A 209 -14.27 20.06 22.35
N PRO A 210 -14.80 19.89 21.12
CA PRO A 210 -14.87 20.97 20.14
C PRO A 210 -15.82 22.08 20.58
N GLN A 211 -15.48 23.32 20.22
CA GLN A 211 -16.27 24.52 20.51
C GLN A 211 -16.88 25.05 19.22
N ILE A 212 -17.95 24.41 18.75
CA ILE A 212 -18.65 24.81 17.54
C ILE A 212 -19.44 26.09 17.86
N ALA A 213 -19.02 27.22 17.29
CA ALA A 213 -19.63 28.52 17.54
C ALA A 213 -20.96 28.67 16.82
N GLU A 214 -20.96 28.48 15.50
CA GLU A 214 -22.11 28.69 14.61
C GLU A 214 -22.06 27.67 13.45
N ILE A 215 -23.25 27.23 13.02
CA ILE A 215 -23.50 26.48 11.80
C ILE A 215 -24.50 27.31 10.98
N GLU A 216 -23.98 28.10 10.05
CA GLU A 216 -24.76 28.94 9.16
C GLU A 216 -25.22 28.10 7.96
N VAL A 217 -26.48 28.24 7.55
CA VAL A 217 -27.06 27.44 6.46
C VAL A 217 -27.78 28.34 5.47
N TYR A 218 -27.50 28.21 4.19
CA TYR A 218 -28.00 29.09 3.13
C TYR A 218 -28.62 28.32 1.97
N ASN A 219 -29.55 28.98 1.27
CA ASN A 219 -30.14 28.53 0.00
C ASN A 219 -29.87 29.61 -1.06
N GLY A 220 -28.59 29.68 -1.44
CA GLY A 220 -28.01 30.68 -2.32
C GLY A 220 -26.57 30.26 -2.62
N GLY A 221 -26.24 30.08 -3.89
CA GLY A 221 -24.91 29.59 -4.28
C GLY A 221 -23.80 30.59 -3.94
N ALA A 222 -22.67 30.07 -3.46
CA ALA A 222 -21.47 30.87 -3.26
C ALA A 222 -20.92 31.32 -4.62
N ALA A 223 -21.20 32.57 -5.01
CA ALA A 223 -20.69 33.16 -6.24
C ALA A 223 -19.18 33.46 -6.13
N ILE A 224 -18.34 32.43 -6.31
CA ILE A 224 -16.89 32.58 -6.46
C ILE A 224 -16.53 33.26 -7.79
N THR A 225 -16.66 34.58 -7.83
CA THR A 225 -16.11 35.42 -8.91
C THR A 225 -14.78 36.02 -8.46
N PRO A 226 -13.63 35.63 -9.03
CA PRO A 226 -12.37 36.30 -8.72
C PRO A 226 -12.43 37.73 -9.24
N THR A 227 -12.29 38.71 -8.35
CA THR A 227 -12.35 40.15 -8.68
C THR A 227 -11.00 40.80 -8.36
N PRO A 228 -10.43 41.62 -9.28
CA PRO A 228 -9.00 41.95 -9.25
C PRO A 228 -8.66 43.14 -8.35
N THR A 229 -7.44 43.11 -7.80
CA THR A 229 -6.87 44.21 -7.02
C THR A 229 -6.44 45.37 -7.91
N GLU A 230 -7.02 46.57 -7.72
CA GLU A 230 -6.59 47.80 -8.37
C GLU A 230 -5.41 48.48 -7.62
N ALA A 231 -4.59 49.24 -8.33
CA ALA A 231 -3.25 49.67 -7.89
C ALA A 231 -3.21 50.95 -7.03
N PRO A 232 -2.26 51.08 -6.07
CA PRO A 232 -1.97 52.32 -5.37
C PRO A 232 -1.03 53.26 -6.15
N SER A 233 -1.20 54.57 -5.97
CA SER A 233 -0.34 55.65 -6.50
C SER A 233 0.83 55.98 -5.52
N PRO A 234 1.98 56.54 -5.96
CA PRO A 234 3.29 56.10 -5.41
C PRO A 234 4.00 57.02 -4.38
N ALA A 235 5.04 56.41 -3.77
CA ALA A 235 6.22 56.98 -3.08
C ALA A 235 6.04 57.44 -1.60
N PRO A 236 7.09 57.32 -0.74
CA PRO A 236 8.51 57.02 -1.04
C PRO A 236 8.98 55.61 -0.62
N THR A 237 10.11 55.19 -1.18
CA THR A 237 10.78 53.90 -0.97
C THR A 237 11.45 53.77 0.41
N PRO A 238 11.10 52.76 1.23
CA PRO A 238 12.00 52.17 2.22
C PRO A 238 12.77 50.99 1.58
N VAL A 239 13.98 50.74 2.07
CA VAL A 239 14.86 49.63 1.62
C VAL A 239 14.17 48.28 1.87
N PRO A 240 14.25 47.29 0.97
CA PRO A 240 13.61 45.99 1.16
C PRO A 240 14.23 45.22 2.34
N THR A 241 13.42 44.94 3.35
CA THR A 241 13.65 43.86 4.31
C THR A 241 12.90 42.64 3.79
N GLN A 242 13.60 41.51 3.64
CA GLN A 242 13.00 40.28 3.13
C GLN A 242 11.91 39.76 4.09
N VAL A 243 10.77 39.35 3.54
CA VAL A 243 9.76 38.57 4.25
C VAL A 243 10.19 37.10 4.15
N PRO A 244 10.17 36.31 5.25
CA PRO A 244 10.50 34.89 5.17
C PRO A 244 9.56 34.15 4.24
N ASP A 245 10.10 33.19 3.51
CA ASP A 245 9.37 32.37 2.55
C ASP A 245 8.29 31.52 3.22
N ALA A 246 7.35 31.01 2.42
CA ALA A 246 6.49 29.92 2.87
C ALA A 246 7.37 28.73 3.24
N THR A 247 7.05 28.01 4.33
CA THR A 247 7.76 26.77 4.65
C THR A 247 7.58 25.81 3.47
N PRO A 248 8.65 25.45 2.73
CA PRO A 248 8.49 24.59 1.58
C PRO A 248 8.13 23.19 2.06
N THR A 249 7.42 22.43 1.22
CA THR A 249 7.54 20.97 1.22
C THR A 249 9.04 20.65 1.24
N PRO A 250 9.55 19.68 2.03
CA PRO A 250 10.95 19.32 1.94
C PRO A 250 11.24 18.79 0.53
N GLU A 251 11.72 19.65 -0.35
CA GLU A 251 12.27 19.26 -1.64
C GLU A 251 13.63 18.62 -1.39
N LEU A 252 13.93 17.53 -2.12
CA LEU A 252 15.29 16.98 -2.15
C LEU A 252 16.24 18.11 -2.52
N SER A 253 17.43 18.15 -1.91
CA SER A 253 18.47 19.05 -2.38
C SER A 253 18.69 18.88 -3.89
N ASP A 254 19.05 19.95 -4.60
CA ASP A 254 19.33 19.90 -6.05
C ASP A 254 20.25 18.72 -6.40
N ASP A 255 21.29 18.51 -5.59
CA ASP A 255 22.26 17.41 -5.71
C ASP A 255 21.63 16.01 -5.57
N CYS A 256 20.68 15.84 -4.65
CA CYS A 256 19.97 14.57 -4.46
C CYS A 256 18.91 14.34 -5.56
N SER A 257 18.16 15.38 -5.92
CA SER A 257 17.25 15.36 -7.07
C SER A 257 18.00 14.93 -8.34
N GLN A 258 19.19 15.50 -8.56
CA GLN A 258 20.06 15.13 -9.68
C GLN A 258 20.50 13.67 -9.60
N LEU A 259 21.02 13.22 -8.45
CA LEU A 259 21.49 11.83 -8.26
C LEU A 259 20.38 10.78 -8.50
N ILE A 260 19.15 11.05 -8.09
CA ILE A 260 18.03 10.10 -8.19
C ILE A 260 17.38 10.13 -9.58
N CYS A 261 17.25 11.32 -10.20
CA CYS A 261 16.50 11.49 -11.44
C CYS A 261 17.36 11.49 -12.70
N ASP A 262 18.65 11.81 -12.61
CA ASP A 262 19.58 11.75 -13.73
C ASP A 262 20.11 10.32 -13.90
N ALA A 263 19.85 9.74 -15.09
CA ALA A 263 20.35 8.42 -15.45
C ALA A 263 21.82 8.44 -15.85
N ASP A 264 22.34 9.60 -16.30
CA ASP A 264 23.71 9.77 -16.79
C ASP A 264 24.72 10.09 -15.65
N ILE A 265 24.28 10.07 -14.39
CA ILE A 265 25.12 10.32 -13.19
C ILE A 265 25.15 9.08 -12.31
N ASN A 266 26.31 8.44 -12.19
CA ASN A 266 26.49 7.28 -11.33
C ASN A 266 26.63 7.67 -9.84
N TRP A 267 26.51 6.72 -8.93
CA TRP A 267 26.27 7.01 -7.50
C TRP A 267 27.32 7.87 -6.83
N ARG A 268 28.58 7.74 -7.26
CA ARG A 268 29.74 8.47 -6.69
C ARG A 268 30.23 9.60 -7.59
N GLU A 269 29.41 10.01 -8.56
CA GLU A 269 29.69 11.11 -9.51
C GLU A 269 28.88 12.38 -9.22
N SER A 270 27.88 12.30 -8.35
CA SER A 270 27.12 13.47 -7.88
C SER A 270 27.96 14.40 -6.99
N ALA A 271 27.40 15.56 -6.65
CA ALA A 271 28.01 16.50 -5.71
C ALA A 271 28.04 15.97 -4.26
N LEU A 272 27.22 14.98 -3.90
CA LEU A 272 27.23 14.35 -2.57
C LEU A 272 28.51 13.51 -2.41
N GLN A 273 29.33 13.80 -1.39
CA GLN A 273 30.71 13.27 -1.30
C GLN A 273 30.86 12.08 -0.35
N THR A 274 29.95 11.92 0.61
CA THR A 274 30.02 10.88 1.65
C THR A 274 28.92 9.85 1.50
N ASP A 275 29.22 8.62 1.94
CA ASP A 275 28.23 7.54 1.99
C ASP A 275 27.00 7.94 2.82
N GLN A 276 27.18 8.67 3.93
CA GLN A 276 26.07 9.15 4.73
C GLN A 276 25.16 10.13 3.97
N GLU A 277 25.70 11.05 3.17
CA GLU A 277 24.91 11.97 2.34
C GLU A 277 24.17 11.22 1.23
N LEU A 278 24.84 10.29 0.56
CA LEU A 278 24.28 9.47 -0.51
C LEU A 278 23.15 8.56 0.01
N VAL A 279 23.35 7.92 1.17
CA VAL A 279 22.34 7.05 1.78
C VAL A 279 21.19 7.86 2.39
N ALA A 280 21.44 9.06 2.95
CA ALA A 280 20.38 9.97 3.35
C ALA A 280 19.47 10.32 2.16
N CYS A 281 20.06 10.73 1.04
CA CYS A 281 19.36 11.00 -0.22
C CYS A 281 18.53 9.79 -0.70
N LEU A 282 19.10 8.58 -0.67
CA LEU A 282 18.40 7.35 -1.03
C LEU A 282 17.25 7.01 -0.07
N LYS A 283 17.41 7.21 1.24
CA LYS A 283 16.36 6.97 2.25
C LYS A 283 15.24 8.00 2.18
N GLU A 284 15.55 9.26 1.91
CA GLU A 284 14.57 10.35 1.82
C GLU A 284 13.72 10.20 0.55
N SER A 285 14.37 9.98 -0.61
CA SER A 285 13.70 9.74 -1.89
C SER A 285 12.78 8.51 -1.88
N LEU A 286 13.15 7.46 -1.16
CA LEU A 286 12.36 6.23 -1.00
C LEU A 286 11.09 6.43 -0.15
N GLY A 287 11.10 7.38 0.79
CA GLY A 287 10.03 7.56 1.76
C GLY A 287 10.10 6.60 2.96
N THR A 288 8.98 6.43 3.65
CA THR A 288 8.90 5.70 4.93
C THR A 288 7.75 4.68 4.90
N PRO A 289 7.96 3.44 5.38
CA PRO A 289 6.91 2.43 5.44
C PRO A 289 5.74 2.86 6.34
N VAL A 290 4.57 2.27 6.08
CA VAL A 290 3.39 2.41 6.95
C VAL A 290 2.84 1.06 7.37
N GLY A 291 2.11 1.04 8.48
CA GLY A 291 1.66 -0.19 9.12
C GLY A 291 2.78 -0.90 9.88
N TYR A 292 2.66 -2.20 10.15
CA TYR A 292 3.54 -2.90 11.09
C TYR A 292 5.07 -2.79 10.83
N GLY A 293 5.56 -2.52 9.62
CA GLY A 293 6.99 -2.25 9.35
C GLY A 293 7.43 -0.77 9.49
N GLU A 294 6.59 0.09 10.09
CA GLU A 294 6.72 1.57 10.14
C GLU A 294 8.03 2.13 10.69
N ASP A 295 8.74 1.40 11.56
CA ASP A 295 10.00 1.86 12.16
C ASP A 295 11.26 1.49 11.33
N THR A 296 11.09 0.81 10.18
CA THR A 296 12.22 0.32 9.35
C THR A 296 13.00 1.44 8.67
N THR A 297 14.32 1.53 8.90
CA THR A 297 15.27 2.44 8.22
C THR A 297 16.24 1.74 7.27
N GLY A 298 16.42 0.43 7.39
CA GLY A 298 17.36 -0.37 6.61
C GLY A 298 18.82 0.02 6.83
N GLY A 299 19.56 0.12 5.73
CA GLY A 299 20.97 0.56 5.68
C GLY A 299 21.22 2.02 6.03
N TYR A 300 20.21 2.79 6.46
CA TYR A 300 20.38 4.16 6.94
C TYR A 300 20.53 4.22 8.45
N ASP A 301 21.64 4.83 8.91
CA ASP A 301 21.88 5.23 10.29
C ASP A 301 21.82 6.76 10.43
N ALA A 302 20.93 7.25 11.29
CA ALA A 302 20.86 8.67 11.64
C ALA A 302 22.07 9.15 12.48
N GLY A 303 22.84 8.24 13.06
CA GLY A 303 24.09 8.49 13.80
C GLY A 303 25.32 8.76 12.93
N GLY A 304 25.24 8.58 11.61
CA GLY A 304 26.33 8.84 10.68
C GLY A 304 27.13 7.60 10.23
N GLY A 305 26.69 6.39 10.58
CA GLY A 305 27.34 5.12 10.27
C GLY A 305 26.89 4.42 8.98
N SER A 306 26.15 5.10 8.09
CA SER A 306 25.66 4.49 6.84
C SER A 306 26.79 4.28 5.83
N ASN A 307 26.79 3.13 5.16
CA ASN A 307 27.77 2.74 4.15
C ASN A 307 27.05 2.51 2.81
N LEU A 308 27.56 3.11 1.73
CA LEU A 308 27.02 2.92 0.38
C LEU A 308 27.86 1.85 -0.34
N VAL A 309 27.30 0.65 -0.46
CA VAL A 309 27.93 -0.44 -1.19
C VAL A 309 27.45 -0.41 -2.64
N VAL A 310 28.35 -0.10 -3.56
CA VAL A 310 28.07 -0.10 -5.01
C VAL A 310 28.54 -1.42 -5.61
N ILE A 311 27.60 -2.25 -6.06
CA ILE A 311 27.88 -3.51 -6.76
C ILE A 311 28.31 -3.19 -8.20
N THR A 312 29.45 -3.74 -8.64
CA THR A 312 30.08 -3.47 -9.94
C THR A 312 30.35 -4.75 -10.73
N LYS A 313 30.48 -4.63 -12.05
CA LYS A 313 31.00 -5.68 -12.94
C LYS A 313 32.52 -5.52 -13.10
N GLY A 314 33.19 -6.59 -13.50
CA GLY A 314 34.63 -6.55 -13.82
C GLY A 314 35.59 -6.37 -12.62
N GLY A 315 35.06 -6.26 -11.39
CA GLY A 315 35.85 -6.31 -10.16
C GLY A 315 36.50 -7.69 -9.90
N ALA A 316 37.30 -7.78 -8.83
CA ALA A 316 37.97 -9.02 -8.44
C ALA A 316 37.01 -10.11 -7.92
N SER A 317 35.83 -9.71 -7.43
CA SER A 317 34.73 -10.57 -6.99
C SER A 317 33.55 -10.44 -7.97
N SER A 318 32.80 -11.51 -8.21
CA SER A 318 31.56 -11.41 -9.02
C SER A 318 30.52 -10.52 -8.31
N PRO A 319 29.54 -9.96 -9.04
CA PRO A 319 28.42 -9.24 -8.43
C PRO A 319 27.74 -10.02 -7.31
N GLU A 320 27.48 -11.33 -7.50
CA GLU A 320 26.86 -12.17 -6.48
C GLU A 320 27.71 -12.33 -5.22
N GLN A 321 29.05 -12.37 -5.34
CA GLN A 321 29.94 -12.40 -4.19
C GLN A 321 29.98 -11.05 -3.48
N GLN A 322 30.02 -9.93 -4.22
CA GLN A 322 29.93 -8.58 -3.63
C GLN A 322 28.61 -8.39 -2.86
N ILE A 323 27.49 -8.89 -3.39
CA ILE A 323 26.19 -8.91 -2.70
C ILE A 323 26.28 -9.76 -1.43
N LEU A 324 26.80 -11.00 -1.52
CA LEU A 324 26.94 -11.88 -0.35
C LEU A 324 27.78 -11.25 0.75
N ASP A 325 28.92 -10.64 0.41
CA ASP A 325 29.81 -9.96 1.35
C ASP A 325 29.10 -8.78 2.05
N ALA A 326 28.30 -8.02 1.29
CA ALA A 326 27.57 -6.85 1.80
C ALA A 326 26.40 -7.20 2.72
N ILE A 327 25.62 -8.24 2.39
CA ILE A 327 24.45 -8.66 3.19
C ILE A 327 24.84 -9.50 4.42
N SER A 328 26.08 -10.00 4.50
CA SER A 328 26.57 -10.82 5.62
C SER A 328 27.23 -9.99 6.74
N SER A 329 26.80 -8.73 6.90
CA SER A 329 27.39 -7.73 7.79
C SER A 329 26.29 -7.04 8.59
N THR A 330 26.52 -6.84 9.89
CA THR A 330 25.61 -6.08 10.78
C THR A 330 25.74 -4.56 10.64
N ALA A 331 26.62 -4.08 9.76
CA ALA A 331 26.83 -2.65 9.50
C ALA A 331 25.64 -2.08 8.71
N HIS A 332 25.33 -0.80 8.93
CA HIS A 332 24.30 -0.10 8.15
C HIS A 332 24.74 0.01 6.68
N ASN A 333 24.25 -0.91 5.86
CA ASN A 333 24.68 -1.11 4.48
C ASN A 333 23.52 -0.81 3.53
N TRP A 334 23.63 0.24 2.74
CA TRP A 334 22.74 0.51 1.62
C TRP A 334 23.41 0.03 0.34
N ILE A 335 22.88 -1.04 -0.24
CA ILE A 335 23.44 -1.73 -1.39
C ILE A 335 22.72 -1.24 -2.65
N VAL A 336 23.47 -0.63 -3.56
CA VAL A 336 23.02 -0.20 -4.90
C VAL A 336 23.85 -0.89 -5.97
N PHE A 337 23.39 -0.84 -7.22
CA PHE A 337 24.10 -1.39 -8.37
C PHE A 337 24.59 -0.24 -9.24
N ASP A 338 25.85 -0.30 -9.66
CA ASP A 338 26.45 0.69 -10.56
C ASP A 338 25.57 0.90 -11.81
N LYS A 339 25.21 2.17 -12.09
CA LYS A 339 24.21 2.48 -13.12
C LYS A 339 24.71 2.13 -14.52
N ASP A 340 25.98 2.37 -14.82
CA ASP A 340 26.59 2.13 -16.13
C ASP A 340 26.81 0.64 -16.38
N ASP A 341 27.41 -0.06 -15.42
CA ASP A 341 27.65 -1.48 -15.50
C ASP A 341 26.34 -2.23 -15.77
N PHE A 342 25.27 -1.87 -15.05
CA PHE A 342 23.97 -2.52 -15.13
C PHE A 342 22.94 -1.74 -15.97
N ALA A 343 23.38 -0.86 -16.87
CA ALA A 343 22.52 -0.17 -17.84
C ALA A 343 21.83 -1.14 -18.81
N VAL A 344 22.44 -2.30 -19.08
CA VAL A 344 21.85 -3.40 -19.87
C VAL A 344 21.30 -4.48 -18.95
N GLU A 345 20.17 -5.10 -19.34
CA GLU A 345 19.55 -6.19 -18.60
C GLU A 345 20.56 -7.29 -18.23
N THR A 346 20.64 -7.60 -16.93
CA THR A 346 21.72 -8.44 -16.37
C THR A 346 21.19 -9.47 -15.39
N GLU A 347 21.48 -10.73 -15.67
CA GLU A 347 21.13 -11.89 -14.84
C GLU A 347 22.09 -12.04 -13.64
N LEU A 348 21.62 -11.70 -12.43
CA LEU A 348 22.26 -12.04 -11.16
C LEU A 348 21.72 -13.38 -10.67
N ALA A 349 22.58 -14.31 -10.27
CA ALA A 349 22.11 -15.62 -9.84
C ALA A 349 22.91 -16.17 -8.65
N MET A 350 22.39 -15.98 -7.43
CA MET A 350 23.05 -16.29 -6.16
C MET A 350 23.38 -17.79 -5.98
N TYR A 351 22.74 -18.67 -6.75
CA TYR A 351 23.07 -20.10 -6.81
C TYR A 351 24.49 -20.35 -7.36
N ARG A 352 25.03 -19.44 -8.21
CA ARG A 352 26.37 -19.52 -8.81
C ARG A 352 27.49 -19.64 -7.76
N LEU A 353 27.28 -19.06 -6.58
CA LEU A 353 28.20 -19.16 -5.44
C LEU A 353 28.39 -20.61 -4.94
N GLY A 354 27.47 -21.52 -5.30
CA GLY A 354 27.58 -22.96 -5.05
C GLY A 354 28.20 -23.79 -6.17
N CYS A 355 28.57 -23.20 -7.32
CA CYS A 355 29.02 -23.95 -8.50
C CYS A 355 30.45 -24.56 -8.41
N SER A 356 31.12 -24.40 -7.27
CA SER A 356 32.33 -25.14 -6.91
C SER A 356 32.06 -26.33 -5.98
N ASP A 357 30.83 -26.52 -5.50
CA ASP A 357 30.46 -27.63 -4.62
C ASP A 357 30.29 -28.94 -5.40
N GLY A 358 31.00 -29.98 -4.95
CA GLY A 358 30.99 -31.28 -5.62
C GLY A 358 29.62 -31.97 -5.64
N SER A 359 28.73 -31.68 -4.70
CA SER A 359 27.37 -32.22 -4.63
C SER A 359 26.49 -31.56 -5.70
N VAL A 360 26.62 -30.24 -5.87
CA VAL A 360 25.92 -29.47 -6.92
C VAL A 360 26.35 -29.97 -8.31
N LEU A 361 27.66 -30.08 -8.55
CA LEU A 361 28.17 -30.60 -9.83
C LEU A 361 27.75 -32.04 -10.09
N SER A 362 27.65 -32.87 -9.05
CA SER A 362 27.16 -34.26 -9.15
C SER A 362 25.66 -34.32 -9.47
N ALA A 363 24.83 -33.47 -8.87
CA ALA A 363 23.40 -33.37 -9.17
C ALA A 363 23.14 -32.92 -10.62
N LEU A 364 23.97 -31.99 -11.12
CA LEU A 364 24.05 -31.58 -12.53
C LEU A 364 24.70 -32.62 -13.47
N GLY A 365 24.77 -33.90 -13.08
CA GLY A 365 25.25 -34.99 -13.93
C GLY A 365 26.78 -35.11 -14.07
N GLY A 366 27.54 -34.50 -13.15
CA GLY A 366 29.00 -34.40 -13.24
C GLY A 366 29.48 -33.21 -14.06
N ALA A 367 28.69 -32.13 -14.10
CA ALA A 367 28.98 -30.90 -14.82
C ALA A 367 30.30 -30.24 -14.37
N SER A 368 30.90 -29.46 -15.26
CA SER A 368 31.96 -28.51 -14.90
C SER A 368 31.40 -27.29 -14.16
N THR A 369 32.25 -26.59 -13.41
CA THR A 369 31.89 -25.30 -12.81
C THR A 369 31.42 -24.28 -13.86
N ALA A 370 31.96 -24.30 -15.08
CA ALA A 370 31.53 -23.40 -16.15
C ALA A 370 30.07 -23.68 -16.58
N GLU A 371 29.69 -24.95 -16.69
CA GLU A 371 28.31 -25.35 -17.00
C GLU A 371 27.35 -25.05 -15.84
N CYS A 372 27.77 -25.18 -14.60
CA CYS A 372 26.94 -24.74 -13.48
C CYS A 372 26.74 -23.22 -13.46
N LEU A 373 27.77 -22.42 -13.74
CA LEU A 373 27.68 -20.95 -13.76
C LEU A 373 26.79 -20.41 -14.90
N ASP A 374 26.71 -21.16 -16.01
CA ASP A 374 25.88 -20.88 -17.19
C ASP A 374 24.95 -22.07 -17.48
N HIS A 375 23.75 -22.02 -16.90
CA HIS A 375 22.72 -23.03 -17.11
C HIS A 375 22.39 -23.28 -18.60
N LYS A 376 22.53 -22.26 -19.46
CA LYS A 376 22.25 -22.36 -20.91
C LYS A 376 23.33 -23.19 -21.60
N LEU A 377 24.60 -23.04 -21.18
CA LEU A 377 25.71 -23.91 -21.60
C LEU A 377 25.51 -25.36 -21.10
N TRP A 378 25.08 -25.57 -19.85
CA TRP A 378 24.76 -26.91 -19.34
C TRP A 378 23.67 -27.58 -20.19
N CYS A 379 22.57 -26.88 -20.47
CA CYS A 379 21.48 -27.39 -21.30
C CYS A 379 21.96 -27.74 -22.72
N GLN A 380 22.76 -26.87 -23.33
CA GLN A 380 23.31 -27.09 -24.67
C GLN A 380 24.16 -28.37 -24.72
N ASN A 381 25.04 -28.57 -23.73
CA ASN A 381 25.92 -29.74 -23.66
C ASN A 381 25.16 -31.03 -23.35
N ASN A 382 24.03 -30.95 -22.64
CA ASN A 382 23.16 -32.09 -22.33
C ASN A 382 22.04 -32.32 -23.38
N GLY A 383 21.99 -31.52 -24.45
CA GLY A 383 21.01 -31.68 -25.53
C GLY A 383 19.58 -31.25 -25.17
N ILE A 384 19.42 -30.44 -24.12
CA ILE A 384 18.13 -29.92 -23.65
C ILE A 384 17.72 -28.71 -24.51
N ALA A 385 16.46 -28.67 -24.93
CA ALA A 385 15.94 -27.56 -25.73
C ALA A 385 15.85 -26.27 -24.89
N ALA A 386 16.14 -25.12 -25.49
CA ALA A 386 16.16 -23.83 -24.77
C ALA A 386 14.85 -23.54 -24.01
N ALA A 387 13.69 -23.87 -24.59
CA ALA A 387 12.37 -23.69 -23.96
C ALA A 387 12.09 -24.64 -22.78
N SER A 388 12.93 -25.64 -22.54
CA SER A 388 12.86 -26.58 -21.41
C SER A 388 14.09 -26.48 -20.51
N CYS A 389 15.02 -25.56 -20.81
CA CYS A 389 16.32 -25.50 -20.15
C CYS A 389 16.20 -25.10 -18.67
N GLU A 390 15.43 -24.06 -18.38
CA GLU A 390 15.23 -23.59 -17.01
C GLU A 390 14.47 -24.62 -16.17
N ASP A 391 13.47 -25.29 -16.74
CA ASP A 391 12.70 -26.33 -16.04
C ASP A 391 13.59 -27.55 -15.70
N GLU A 392 14.36 -28.07 -16.66
CA GLU A 392 15.28 -29.18 -16.43
C GLU A 392 16.41 -28.81 -15.45
N PHE A 393 17.02 -27.63 -15.58
CA PHE A 393 18.15 -27.22 -14.74
C PHE A 393 17.70 -26.89 -13.31
N PHE A 394 16.69 -26.01 -13.17
CA PHE A 394 16.25 -25.49 -11.88
C PHE A 394 15.25 -26.43 -11.18
N ASN A 395 14.21 -26.89 -11.88
CA ASN A 395 13.08 -27.59 -11.26
C ASN A 395 13.23 -29.12 -11.19
N ASP A 396 14.10 -29.73 -12.02
CA ASP A 396 14.47 -31.16 -11.90
C ASP A 396 15.86 -31.34 -11.25
N LYS A 397 16.94 -30.90 -11.90
CA LYS A 397 18.30 -31.31 -11.52
C LYS A 397 18.79 -30.79 -10.18
N ILE A 398 18.46 -29.57 -9.80
CA ILE A 398 18.86 -28.99 -8.50
C ILE A 398 17.73 -28.99 -7.47
N ASN A 399 16.65 -29.71 -7.72
CA ASN A 399 15.50 -29.84 -6.84
C ASN A 399 15.75 -30.83 -5.68
N ASP A 400 16.81 -30.57 -4.90
CA ASP A 400 17.22 -31.40 -3.76
C ASP A 400 17.62 -30.53 -2.54
N SER A 401 16.90 -30.76 -1.44
CA SER A 401 17.11 -30.13 -0.13
C SER A 401 18.51 -30.39 0.47
N ALA A 402 19.25 -31.40 -0.01
CA ALA A 402 20.62 -31.69 0.41
C ALA A 402 21.66 -30.74 -0.19
N LEU A 403 21.34 -30.00 -1.27
CA LEU A 403 22.23 -29.07 -1.95
C LEU A 403 22.40 -27.75 -1.16
N ASN A 404 22.98 -27.84 0.04
CA ASN A 404 23.11 -26.74 0.99
C ASN A 404 23.80 -25.48 0.42
N ALA A 405 24.73 -25.66 -0.54
CA ALA A 405 25.41 -24.55 -1.21
C ALA A 405 24.45 -23.62 -2.00
N LEU A 406 23.30 -24.14 -2.44
CA LEU A 406 22.31 -23.42 -3.25
C LEU A 406 21.21 -22.75 -2.42
N LYS A 407 21.15 -23.01 -1.10
CA LYS A 407 20.12 -22.44 -0.22
C LYS A 407 20.22 -20.91 -0.13
N LEU A 408 19.07 -20.28 0.16
CA LEU A 408 18.88 -18.84 0.31
C LEU A 408 19.97 -18.20 1.18
N LYS A 409 20.54 -17.10 0.68
CA LYS A 409 21.57 -16.34 1.39
C LYS A 409 20.91 -15.51 2.49
N LEU A 410 21.57 -15.45 3.64
CA LEU A 410 21.11 -14.68 4.80
C LEU A 410 21.41 -13.20 4.56
N ILE A 411 20.42 -12.36 4.79
CA ILE A 411 20.60 -10.92 5.00
C ILE A 411 20.64 -10.70 6.51
N ASP A 412 21.74 -10.12 6.99
CA ASP A 412 21.94 -9.69 8.38
C ASP A 412 21.30 -8.31 8.62
N SER A 413 21.27 -7.85 9.88
CA SER A 413 20.56 -6.63 10.27
C SER A 413 21.09 -5.35 9.60
N ASN A 414 20.25 -4.31 9.55
CA ASN A 414 20.60 -2.97 9.04
C ASN A 414 20.99 -2.95 7.56
N THR A 415 20.28 -3.69 6.72
CA THR A 415 20.60 -3.82 5.29
C THR A 415 19.47 -3.27 4.42
N THR A 416 19.82 -2.43 3.43
CA THR A 416 18.94 -2.15 2.28
C THR A 416 19.51 -2.76 1.01
N ILE A 417 18.69 -3.50 0.24
CA ILE A 417 19.01 -3.87 -1.15
C ILE A 417 18.13 -3.04 -2.09
N ASP A 418 18.73 -2.07 -2.77
CA ASP A 418 18.06 -1.06 -3.58
C ASP A 418 18.40 -1.21 -5.07
N GLY A 419 17.41 -1.66 -5.83
CA GLY A 419 17.49 -1.86 -7.27
C GLY A 419 17.15 -0.62 -8.12
N ARG A 420 17.08 0.59 -7.56
CA ARG A 420 16.91 1.81 -8.38
C ARG A 420 18.13 2.03 -9.29
N GLY A 421 17.90 2.66 -10.44
CA GLY A 421 18.97 3.00 -11.41
C GLY A 421 19.59 1.83 -12.19
N THR A 422 19.13 0.59 -12.03
CA THR A 422 19.75 -0.61 -12.63
C THR A 422 18.76 -1.52 -13.35
N ASN A 423 19.19 -2.17 -14.43
CA ASN A 423 18.47 -3.24 -15.14
C ASN A 423 18.89 -4.66 -14.71
N ALA A 424 19.50 -4.81 -13.52
CA ALA A 424 19.74 -6.10 -12.90
C ALA A 424 18.44 -6.82 -12.49
N TYR A 425 18.43 -8.15 -12.60
CA TYR A 425 17.39 -9.03 -12.08
C TYR A 425 17.98 -10.30 -11.45
N PHE A 426 17.31 -10.84 -10.43
CA PHE A 426 17.68 -12.05 -9.72
C PHE A 426 16.96 -13.26 -10.33
N LEU A 427 17.69 -14.13 -11.04
CA LEU A 427 17.13 -15.37 -11.60
C LEU A 427 17.24 -16.52 -10.59
N PHE A 428 16.10 -17.18 -10.31
CA PHE A 428 15.97 -18.31 -9.38
C PHE A 428 16.72 -18.09 -8.07
N SER A 429 16.68 -16.84 -7.58
CA SER A 429 17.54 -16.37 -6.50
C SER A 429 16.74 -15.49 -5.58
N GLY A 430 16.67 -15.90 -4.32
CA GLY A 430 16.03 -15.15 -3.25
C GLY A 430 16.92 -15.06 -2.02
N PHE A 431 16.36 -14.43 -0.99
CA PHE A 431 17.03 -14.15 0.27
C PHE A 431 16.18 -14.61 1.46
N LYS A 432 16.87 -14.94 2.56
CA LYS A 432 16.22 -15.09 3.87
C LYS A 432 16.67 -13.98 4.80
N ILE A 433 15.73 -13.44 5.56
CA ILE A 433 15.94 -12.48 6.63
C ILE A 433 15.72 -13.29 7.91
N GLY A 434 16.77 -13.48 8.70
CA GLY A 434 16.79 -14.44 9.79
C GLY A 434 17.12 -15.89 9.40
N SER A 435 17.26 -16.74 10.43
CA SER A 435 17.30 -18.19 10.25
C SER A 435 16.62 -18.93 11.39
N ASP A 436 16.11 -20.12 11.08
CA ASP A 436 15.53 -21.04 12.04
C ASP A 436 16.01 -22.48 11.84
N SER A 437 15.81 -23.30 12.87
CA SER A 437 15.93 -24.75 12.80
C SER A 437 14.76 -25.40 13.52
N SER A 438 14.08 -26.33 12.84
CA SER A 438 12.93 -27.08 13.36
C SER A 438 11.77 -26.21 13.90
N GLY A 439 11.71 -24.93 13.54
CA GLY A 439 10.72 -23.99 14.07
C GLY A 439 11.13 -23.20 15.31
N SER A 440 12.43 -23.15 15.63
CA SER A 440 13.02 -22.26 16.63
C SER A 440 14.01 -21.32 15.95
N SER A 441 14.02 -20.03 16.31
CA SER A 441 15.01 -19.08 15.80
C SER A 441 16.45 -19.52 16.09
N THR A 442 17.33 -19.33 15.12
CA THR A 442 18.78 -19.52 15.23
C THR A 442 19.59 -18.27 14.88
N HIS A 443 18.97 -17.29 14.22
CA HIS A 443 19.48 -15.92 14.03
C HIS A 443 18.28 -15.01 13.76
N ILE A 444 18.25 -13.86 14.44
CA ILE A 444 17.30 -12.76 14.22
C ILE A 444 18.05 -11.74 13.36
N SER A 445 17.39 -11.26 12.31
CA SER A 445 17.84 -10.10 11.54
C SER A 445 16.81 -8.98 11.73
N GLU A 446 17.28 -7.75 11.85
CA GLU A 446 16.48 -6.59 12.24
C GLU A 446 16.68 -5.49 11.21
N ASN A 447 15.67 -4.66 10.96
CA ASN A 447 15.81 -3.43 10.20
C ASN A 447 16.32 -3.65 8.75
N VAL A 448 15.50 -4.31 7.91
CA VAL A 448 15.86 -4.71 6.54
C VAL A 448 14.88 -4.17 5.49
N ILE A 449 15.42 -3.51 4.46
CA ILE A 449 14.65 -3.00 3.31
C ILE A 449 15.05 -3.75 2.04
N ILE A 450 14.07 -4.22 1.27
CA ILE A 450 14.27 -4.79 -0.06
C ILE A 450 13.44 -3.98 -1.03
N THR A 451 14.07 -3.18 -1.90
CA THR A 451 13.35 -2.23 -2.75
C THR A 451 13.78 -2.20 -4.21
N ASN A 452 12.81 -2.00 -5.11
CA ASN A 452 13.03 -1.78 -6.55
C ASN A 452 13.84 -2.88 -7.28
N ASN A 453 13.86 -4.10 -6.75
CA ASN A 453 14.50 -5.26 -7.37
C ASN A 453 13.54 -5.99 -8.32
N ARG A 454 14.08 -6.74 -9.29
CA ARG A 454 13.31 -7.71 -10.08
C ARG A 454 13.78 -9.11 -9.73
N PHE A 455 12.84 -9.95 -9.30
CA PHE A 455 13.03 -11.37 -9.01
C PHE A 455 12.31 -12.19 -10.07
N VAL A 456 12.98 -13.20 -10.63
CA VAL A 456 12.46 -14.02 -11.74
C VAL A 456 12.54 -15.49 -11.35
N GLY A 457 11.39 -16.18 -11.39
CA GLY A 457 11.31 -17.63 -11.22
C GLY A 457 11.68 -18.39 -12.50
N ALA A 458 12.20 -19.60 -12.36
CA ALA A 458 12.47 -20.52 -13.47
C ALA A 458 11.19 -21.27 -13.89
N GLY A 459 10.18 -20.52 -14.36
CA GLY A 459 8.81 -21.03 -14.46
C GLY A 459 8.16 -21.21 -13.08
N HIS A 460 7.33 -22.26 -12.93
CA HIS A 460 6.56 -22.48 -11.71
C HIS A 460 6.64 -23.92 -11.18
N THR A 461 7.21 -24.07 -9.99
CA THR A 461 7.21 -25.33 -9.22
C THR A 461 6.44 -25.17 -7.91
N GLU A 462 5.52 -26.10 -7.63
CA GLU A 462 4.99 -26.26 -6.27
C GLU A 462 5.94 -27.14 -5.45
N ASP A 463 6.25 -26.68 -4.24
CA ASP A 463 6.99 -27.37 -3.19
C ASP A 463 8.39 -27.86 -3.62
N HIS A 464 9.16 -26.93 -4.21
CA HIS A 464 10.54 -27.16 -4.65
C HIS A 464 11.49 -27.38 -3.45
N ASN A 465 12.25 -28.48 -3.43
CA ASN A 465 12.99 -28.96 -2.25
C ASN A 465 14.14 -28.04 -1.76
N LEU A 466 14.66 -27.13 -2.60
CA LEU A 466 15.57 -26.07 -2.13
C LEU A 466 14.87 -24.97 -1.32
N ASP A 467 13.54 -24.94 -1.32
CA ASP A 467 12.72 -23.92 -0.70
C ASP A 467 13.11 -22.50 -1.24
N PRO A 468 13.09 -22.24 -2.57
CA PRO A 468 13.57 -20.99 -3.18
C PRO A 468 12.50 -19.87 -3.15
N ASP A 469 12.06 -19.49 -1.95
CA ASP A 469 11.26 -18.27 -1.74
C ASP A 469 12.10 -17.05 -2.19
N MET A 470 11.48 -16.09 -2.88
CA MET A 470 12.20 -14.88 -3.31
C MET A 470 12.61 -14.02 -2.10
N ILE A 471 11.71 -13.83 -1.13
CA ILE A 471 12.00 -13.28 0.19
C ILE A 471 11.39 -14.18 1.27
N ARG A 472 12.21 -14.61 2.24
CA ARG A 472 11.77 -15.37 3.42
C ARG A 472 12.13 -14.64 4.70
N SER A 473 11.15 -14.05 5.38
CA SER A 473 11.30 -13.56 6.75
C SER A 473 11.12 -14.72 7.72
N THR A 474 12.11 -15.03 8.56
CA THR A 474 12.03 -16.14 9.52
C THR A 474 12.78 -15.86 10.83
N GLY A 475 12.72 -16.80 11.77
CA GLY A 475 13.54 -16.78 12.98
C GLY A 475 13.25 -15.61 13.91
N ALA A 476 12.00 -15.15 14.01
CA ALA A 476 11.60 -13.96 14.78
C ALA A 476 12.27 -12.64 14.35
N SER A 477 12.75 -12.56 13.10
CA SER A 477 13.22 -11.29 12.49
C SER A 477 12.11 -10.26 12.36
N HIS A 478 12.46 -8.98 12.46
CA HIS A 478 11.49 -7.87 12.50
C HIS A 478 12.04 -6.57 11.90
N ASP A 479 11.16 -5.57 11.79
CA ASP A 479 11.39 -4.28 11.09
C ASP A 479 11.82 -4.52 9.64
N ILE A 480 10.86 -5.00 8.83
CA ILE A 480 11.11 -5.43 7.45
C ILE A 480 10.19 -4.69 6.48
N TRP A 481 10.77 -4.07 5.45
CA TRP A 481 10.03 -3.42 4.37
C TRP A 481 10.37 -4.02 3.00
N ILE A 482 9.37 -4.62 2.35
CA ILE A 482 9.47 -5.17 0.98
C ILE A 482 8.69 -4.24 0.05
N HIS A 483 9.40 -3.40 -0.70
CA HIS A 483 8.81 -2.25 -1.41
C HIS A 483 9.11 -2.23 -2.91
N GLN A 484 8.13 -1.90 -3.76
CA GLN A 484 8.35 -1.67 -5.20
C GLN A 484 9.18 -2.74 -5.95
N ASN A 485 9.18 -3.99 -5.50
CA ASN A 485 9.84 -5.07 -6.23
C ASN A 485 8.91 -5.64 -7.30
N THR A 486 9.48 -6.16 -8.38
CA THR A 486 8.76 -6.99 -9.35
C THR A 486 9.11 -8.45 -9.12
N PHE A 487 8.12 -9.30 -8.86
CA PHE A 487 8.26 -10.75 -8.83
C PHE A 487 7.59 -11.32 -10.08
N ASP A 488 8.37 -11.96 -10.95
CA ASP A 488 7.96 -12.48 -12.26
C ASP A 488 8.12 -14.00 -12.25
N ASN A 489 7.01 -14.72 -12.03
CA ASN A 489 7.00 -16.09 -11.49
C ASN A 489 7.78 -16.20 -10.16
N THR A 490 7.77 -17.38 -9.53
CA THR A 490 8.53 -17.64 -8.28
C THR A 490 9.03 -19.08 -8.24
N GLY A 491 10.16 -19.28 -7.57
CA GLY A 491 10.69 -20.63 -7.31
C GLY A 491 9.81 -21.41 -6.34
N ASP A 492 9.43 -20.82 -5.20
CA ASP A 492 8.34 -21.30 -4.33
C ASP A 492 7.26 -20.22 -4.15
N SER A 493 7.64 -19.12 -3.49
CA SER A 493 6.78 -17.96 -3.22
C SER A 493 7.50 -16.61 -3.37
N ALA A 494 6.76 -15.51 -3.29
CA ALA A 494 7.32 -14.16 -3.38
C ALA A 494 7.79 -13.64 -2.02
N PHE A 495 6.92 -13.73 -0.99
CA PHE A 495 7.24 -13.28 0.36
C PHE A 495 6.63 -14.18 1.44
N ASP A 496 7.46 -15.05 2.01
CA ASP A 496 7.08 -15.96 3.10
C ASP A 496 7.46 -15.40 4.47
N VAL A 497 6.58 -15.60 5.45
CA VAL A 497 6.76 -15.24 6.85
C VAL A 497 6.68 -16.50 7.70
N LYS A 498 7.81 -16.95 8.22
CA LYS A 498 8.00 -18.21 8.93
C LYS A 498 8.49 -17.92 10.36
N VAL A 499 8.34 -18.90 11.25
CA VAL A 499 8.88 -18.95 12.62
C VAL A 499 8.81 -17.59 13.35
N GLY A 500 7.60 -17.03 13.41
CA GLY A 500 7.32 -15.83 14.19
C GLY A 500 7.96 -14.52 13.71
N ALA A 501 8.48 -14.39 12.49
CA ALA A 501 8.91 -13.06 12.00
C ALA A 501 7.74 -12.06 12.00
N TYR A 502 7.98 -10.81 12.40
CA TYR A 502 6.94 -9.82 12.72
C TYR A 502 7.36 -8.40 12.30
N ASP A 503 6.48 -7.41 12.50
CA ASP A 503 6.71 -6.01 12.13
C ASP A 503 7.18 -5.82 10.67
N ILE A 504 6.35 -6.35 9.76
CA ILE A 504 6.60 -6.42 8.32
C ILE A 504 5.59 -5.56 7.54
N THR A 505 6.09 -4.75 6.60
CA THR A 505 5.28 -4.10 5.56
C THR A 505 5.70 -4.57 4.17
N VAL A 506 4.72 -4.95 3.34
CA VAL A 506 4.88 -5.36 1.94
C VAL A 506 4.04 -4.42 1.10
N SER A 507 4.66 -3.52 0.33
CA SER A 507 3.92 -2.49 -0.38
C SER A 507 4.42 -2.13 -1.78
N PHE A 508 3.49 -1.76 -2.65
CA PHE A 508 3.79 -1.34 -4.02
C PHE A 508 4.56 -2.37 -4.86
N ASN A 509 4.55 -3.66 -4.53
CA ASN A 509 5.19 -4.68 -5.35
C ASN A 509 4.28 -5.08 -6.53
N LYS A 510 4.85 -5.37 -7.71
CA LYS A 510 4.15 -6.05 -8.82
C LYS A 510 4.46 -7.54 -8.76
N LEU A 511 3.44 -8.38 -8.65
CA LEU A 511 3.56 -9.84 -8.74
C LEU A 511 2.92 -10.29 -10.05
N LEU A 512 3.73 -10.77 -10.99
CA LEU A 512 3.31 -11.30 -12.28
C LEU A 512 3.41 -12.83 -12.25
N ASN A 513 2.27 -13.50 -12.49
CA ASN A 513 2.16 -14.96 -12.58
C ASN A 513 2.66 -15.73 -11.34
N VAL A 514 2.62 -15.09 -10.16
CA VAL A 514 3.02 -15.69 -8.89
C VAL A 514 1.89 -16.53 -8.29
N LYS A 515 1.93 -17.85 -8.51
CA LYS A 515 0.86 -18.77 -8.10
C LYS A 515 0.67 -18.90 -6.58
N ARG A 516 1.75 -18.79 -5.82
CA ARG A 516 1.75 -18.85 -4.34
C ARG A 516 2.45 -17.59 -3.82
N ALA A 517 1.69 -16.54 -3.49
CA ALA A 517 2.32 -15.27 -3.16
C ALA A 517 3.04 -15.29 -1.79
N ALA A 518 2.33 -15.72 -0.74
CA ALA A 518 2.78 -15.59 0.63
C ALA A 518 2.22 -16.67 1.58
N LEU A 519 3.11 -17.42 2.25
CA LEU A 519 2.77 -18.24 3.41
C LEU A 519 3.09 -17.47 4.69
N HIS A 520 2.17 -17.44 5.65
CA HIS A 520 2.37 -16.87 6.99
C HIS A 520 2.16 -17.98 8.02
N GLY A 521 3.26 -18.55 8.48
CA GLY A 521 3.29 -19.71 9.38
C GLY A 521 3.19 -21.06 8.64
N SER A 522 4.27 -21.85 8.71
CA SER A 522 4.40 -23.13 8.01
C SER A 522 3.76 -24.35 8.69
N SER A 523 3.25 -24.23 9.92
CA SER A 523 2.65 -25.35 10.66
C SER A 523 1.60 -24.89 11.66
N ASP A 524 0.51 -25.64 11.76
CA ASP A 524 -0.57 -25.42 12.72
C ASP A 524 -0.09 -25.56 14.17
N SER A 525 0.90 -26.42 14.44
CA SER A 525 1.42 -26.66 15.79
C SER A 525 2.40 -25.59 16.31
N ARG A 526 2.76 -24.60 15.48
CA ARG A 526 3.90 -23.71 15.74
C ARG A 526 3.46 -22.39 16.38
N THR A 527 3.27 -22.40 17.70
CA THR A 527 2.73 -21.27 18.51
C THR A 527 3.49 -19.95 18.35
N ILE A 528 4.82 -19.97 18.13
CA ILE A 528 5.61 -18.74 17.89
C ILE A 528 5.06 -17.86 16.74
N ASN A 529 4.30 -18.45 15.79
CA ASN A 529 3.67 -17.69 14.71
C ASN A 529 2.53 -16.74 15.19
N GLU A 530 2.09 -16.82 16.46
CA GLU A 530 1.12 -15.88 17.05
C GLU A 530 1.62 -14.43 17.06
N GLN A 531 2.94 -14.23 17.10
CA GLN A 531 3.55 -12.90 17.06
C GLN A 531 3.66 -12.32 15.65
N ILE A 532 3.42 -13.10 14.58
CA ILE A 532 3.49 -12.59 13.20
C ILE A 532 2.54 -11.39 13.05
N ARG A 533 3.08 -10.26 12.60
CA ARG A 533 2.37 -9.04 12.24
C ARG A 533 2.84 -8.59 10.86
N SER A 534 1.89 -8.30 9.98
CA SER A 534 2.15 -8.03 8.57
C SER A 534 1.14 -7.05 7.99
N THR A 535 1.62 -6.11 7.18
CA THR A 535 0.80 -5.19 6.40
C THR A 535 1.08 -5.42 4.92
N ILE A 536 0.06 -5.67 4.10
CA ILE A 536 0.22 -5.91 2.66
C ILE A 536 -0.65 -4.86 1.96
N HIS A 537 -0.07 -3.79 1.45
CA HIS A 537 -0.86 -2.67 0.91
C HIS A 537 -0.38 -2.13 -0.43
N ASN A 538 -1.32 -1.69 -1.26
CA ASN A 538 -1.03 -1.10 -2.58
C ASN A 538 -0.17 -1.98 -3.50
N ASN A 539 -0.22 -3.31 -3.36
CA ASN A 539 0.47 -4.22 -4.27
C ASN A 539 -0.43 -4.56 -5.47
N LEU A 540 0.21 -4.82 -6.61
CA LEU A 540 -0.43 -5.20 -7.86
C LEU A 540 -0.15 -6.68 -8.17
N PHE A 541 -1.15 -7.52 -7.98
CA PHE A 541 -1.09 -8.95 -8.30
C PHE A 541 -1.71 -9.19 -9.67
N VAL A 542 -0.99 -9.83 -10.59
CA VAL A 542 -1.39 -10.02 -11.98
C VAL A 542 -1.18 -11.47 -12.38
N THR A 543 -2.24 -12.09 -12.89
CA THR A 543 -2.19 -13.36 -13.61
C THR A 543 -2.56 -13.06 -15.06
N THR A 544 -1.68 -13.33 -16.02
CA THR A 544 -2.02 -13.05 -17.42
C THR A 544 -3.19 -13.92 -17.89
N ASP A 545 -3.94 -13.45 -18.89
CA ASP A 545 -5.00 -14.24 -19.53
C ASP A 545 -4.46 -15.54 -20.15
N ALA A 546 -3.19 -15.53 -20.59
CA ALA A 546 -2.50 -16.69 -21.13
C ALA A 546 -2.27 -17.76 -20.05
N ASP A 547 -1.70 -17.36 -18.91
CA ASP A 547 -1.40 -18.27 -17.81
C ASP A 547 -2.67 -18.76 -17.12
N TYR A 548 -3.65 -17.89 -16.89
CA TYR A 548 -4.97 -18.29 -16.36
C TYR A 548 -5.61 -19.38 -17.21
N GLY A 549 -5.43 -19.34 -18.55
CA GLY A 549 -5.94 -20.37 -19.45
C GLY A 549 -5.38 -21.78 -19.18
N LEU A 550 -4.20 -21.90 -18.59
CA LEU A 550 -3.56 -23.18 -18.27
C LEU A 550 -4.20 -23.85 -17.05
N SER A 551 -4.19 -25.19 -17.01
CA SER A 551 -4.67 -25.94 -15.83
C SER A 551 -3.69 -25.89 -14.65
N THR A 552 -2.42 -25.59 -14.91
CA THR A 552 -1.36 -25.45 -13.90
C THR A 552 -1.53 -24.21 -13.03
N TYR A 553 -2.19 -23.15 -13.52
CA TYR A 553 -2.45 -21.88 -12.81
C TYR A 553 -3.93 -21.72 -12.39
N ASN A 554 -4.67 -22.84 -12.25
CA ASN A 554 -6.11 -22.87 -11.91
C ASN A 554 -6.48 -22.24 -10.55
N THR A 555 -5.49 -21.93 -9.71
CA THR A 555 -5.62 -21.15 -8.47
C THR A 555 -4.39 -20.29 -8.26
N MET A 556 -4.60 -18.98 -8.18
CA MET A 556 -3.59 -17.98 -7.82
C MET A 556 -3.92 -17.56 -6.39
N ARG A 557 -3.05 -17.95 -5.45
CA ARG A 557 -3.48 -18.22 -4.07
C ARG A 557 -2.40 -17.91 -3.03
N ARG A 558 -2.79 -18.10 -1.77
CA ARG A 558 -1.98 -17.76 -0.59
C ARG A 558 -1.67 -16.26 -0.57
N VAL A 559 -2.69 -15.42 -0.44
CA VAL A 559 -2.51 -13.97 -0.18
C VAL A 559 -3.15 -13.53 1.16
N PRO A 560 -2.55 -13.89 2.31
CA PRO A 560 -1.62 -15.00 2.53
C PRO A 560 -2.37 -16.33 2.79
N LEU A 561 -1.64 -17.43 2.93
CA LEU A 561 -2.11 -18.56 3.76
C LEU A 561 -1.64 -18.30 5.19
N LEU A 562 -2.56 -18.01 6.10
CA LEU A 562 -2.27 -17.52 7.46
C LEU A 562 -2.51 -18.57 8.53
N ARG A 563 -1.53 -18.76 9.42
CA ARG A 563 -1.64 -19.51 10.67
C ARG A 563 -1.19 -18.63 11.83
N ARG A 564 -2.05 -18.51 12.85
CA ARG A 564 -1.82 -17.85 14.16
C ARG A 564 -1.55 -16.35 14.14
N GLY A 565 -0.81 -15.85 13.17
CA GLY A 565 -0.47 -14.43 13.05
C GLY A 565 -1.65 -13.53 12.70
N SER A 566 -1.37 -12.24 12.66
CA SER A 566 -2.30 -11.24 12.11
C SER A 566 -1.75 -10.59 10.85
N THR A 567 -2.64 -10.28 9.92
CA THR A 567 -2.32 -9.62 8.65
C THR A 567 -3.39 -8.59 8.29
N HIS A 568 -2.96 -7.41 7.86
CA HIS A 568 -3.85 -6.36 7.37
C HIS A 568 -3.52 -6.06 5.92
N LEU A 569 -4.51 -6.24 5.05
CA LEU A 569 -4.42 -6.00 3.62
C LEU A 569 -5.31 -4.82 3.26
N PHE A 570 -4.78 -3.79 2.59
CA PHE A 570 -5.61 -2.70 2.08
C PHE A 570 -5.16 -2.14 0.73
N ASN A 571 -6.12 -1.62 -0.05
CA ASN A 571 -5.87 -1.00 -1.35
C ASN A 571 -5.00 -1.85 -2.32
N ASN A 572 -5.09 -3.17 -2.29
CA ASN A 572 -4.40 -4.01 -3.27
C ASN A 572 -5.26 -4.18 -4.55
N VAL A 573 -4.61 -4.40 -5.70
CA VAL A 573 -5.28 -4.71 -6.97
C VAL A 573 -4.89 -6.11 -7.43
N PHE A 574 -5.88 -6.93 -7.77
CA PHE A 574 -5.72 -8.31 -8.20
C PHE A 574 -6.34 -8.48 -9.59
N TYR A 575 -5.52 -8.83 -10.60
CA TYR A 575 -5.98 -9.20 -11.93
C TYR A 575 -5.88 -10.71 -12.16
N GLY A 576 -6.97 -11.32 -12.64
CA GLY A 576 -7.00 -12.75 -12.98
C GLY A 576 -7.09 -13.69 -11.76
N TYR A 577 -7.26 -13.16 -10.56
CA TYR A 577 -7.56 -13.94 -9.36
C TYR A 577 -9.07 -14.24 -9.34
N ARG A 578 -9.43 -15.54 -9.33
CA ARG A 578 -10.84 -16.00 -9.49
C ARG A 578 -11.42 -16.73 -8.29
N LYS A 579 -10.58 -17.38 -7.47
CA LYS A 579 -10.99 -18.22 -6.34
C LYS A 579 -9.84 -18.54 -5.38
N ASP A 580 -10.18 -19.03 -4.19
CA ASP A 580 -9.24 -19.64 -3.23
C ASP A 580 -8.05 -18.71 -2.82
N VAL A 581 -8.26 -17.39 -2.82
CA VAL A 581 -7.17 -16.40 -2.76
C VAL A 581 -6.43 -16.44 -1.42
N MET A 582 -7.17 -16.56 -0.33
CA MET A 582 -6.67 -16.54 1.05
C MET A 582 -7.09 -17.83 1.80
N SER A 583 -6.29 -18.26 2.77
CA SER A 583 -6.68 -19.35 3.67
C SER A 583 -6.22 -19.07 5.10
N VAL A 584 -7.16 -18.65 5.94
CA VAL A 584 -6.97 -18.32 7.36
C VAL A 584 -7.27 -19.55 8.22
N ARG A 585 -6.23 -20.06 8.88
CA ARG A 585 -6.24 -21.30 9.66
C ARG A 585 -6.01 -20.99 11.14
N VAL A 586 -5.70 -22.02 11.94
CA VAL A 586 -5.67 -22.01 13.41
C VAL A 586 -5.12 -20.70 14.01
N GLY A 587 -6.00 -19.94 14.67
CA GLY A 587 -5.69 -18.69 15.38
C GLY A 587 -5.37 -17.49 14.49
N GLY A 588 -5.29 -17.64 13.17
CA GLY A 588 -4.97 -16.56 12.24
C GLY A 588 -6.06 -15.49 12.22
N SER A 589 -5.67 -14.23 12.01
CA SER A 589 -6.61 -13.11 11.90
C SER A 589 -6.27 -12.20 10.72
N ALA A 590 -7.21 -12.00 9.80
CA ALA A 590 -7.04 -11.15 8.63
C ALA A 590 -8.07 -10.01 8.59
N LEU A 591 -7.59 -8.80 8.26
CA LEU A 591 -8.40 -7.65 7.89
C LEU A 591 -8.10 -7.33 6.41
N VAL A 592 -9.13 -7.26 5.57
CA VAL A 592 -9.03 -6.91 4.15
C VAL A 592 -9.93 -5.70 3.89
N GLU A 593 -9.34 -4.62 3.40
CA GLU A 593 -10.04 -3.37 3.17
C GLU A 593 -9.79 -2.82 1.75
N ASP A 594 -10.79 -2.15 1.20
CA ASP A 594 -10.66 -1.24 0.06
C ASP A 594 -9.86 -1.76 -1.15
N SER A 595 -9.91 -3.08 -1.40
CA SER A 595 -9.11 -3.75 -2.44
C SER A 595 -9.97 -4.10 -3.67
N VAL A 596 -9.34 -4.23 -4.83
CA VAL A 596 -10.02 -4.44 -6.12
C VAL A 596 -9.60 -5.76 -6.73
N PHE A 597 -10.57 -6.62 -7.02
CA PHE A 597 -10.41 -7.77 -7.90
C PHE A 597 -10.91 -7.40 -9.30
N VAL A 598 -10.16 -7.75 -10.34
CA VAL A 598 -10.39 -7.34 -11.73
C VAL A 598 -10.27 -8.57 -12.63
N ASN A 599 -11.34 -8.91 -13.33
CA ASN A 599 -11.40 -10.15 -14.06
C ASN A 599 -11.96 -9.96 -15.48
N ASN A 600 -11.17 -10.38 -16.47
CA ASN A 600 -11.56 -10.31 -17.87
C ASN A 600 -12.78 -11.20 -18.14
N VAL A 601 -13.83 -10.60 -18.70
CA VAL A 601 -15.08 -11.30 -19.08
C VAL A 601 -14.90 -12.21 -20.29
N THR A 602 -13.92 -11.91 -21.16
CA THR A 602 -13.56 -12.74 -22.31
C THR A 602 -12.47 -13.73 -21.90
N ASN A 603 -12.85 -14.72 -21.10
CA ASN A 603 -11.93 -15.71 -20.56
C ASN A 603 -12.16 -17.13 -21.12
N SER A 604 -11.25 -18.04 -20.82
CA SER A 604 -11.22 -19.40 -21.38
C SER A 604 -11.85 -20.49 -20.49
N LYS A 605 -12.19 -20.19 -19.23
CA LYS A 605 -12.85 -21.16 -18.32
C LYS A 605 -14.37 -21.03 -18.32
N GLY A 606 -14.89 -19.88 -18.74
CA GLY A 606 -16.33 -19.59 -18.79
C GLY A 606 -16.91 -19.13 -17.46
N ASP A 607 -16.06 -18.71 -16.52
CA ASP A 607 -16.45 -18.16 -15.22
C ASP A 607 -16.87 -16.68 -15.34
N ASP A 608 -17.91 -16.29 -14.58
CA ASP A 608 -18.50 -14.95 -14.60
C ASP A 608 -18.47 -14.22 -13.24
N LEU A 609 -19.03 -13.00 -13.19
CA LEU A 609 -19.04 -12.17 -11.99
C LEU A 609 -19.64 -12.87 -10.76
N GLN A 610 -20.68 -13.69 -10.93
CA GLN A 610 -21.29 -14.43 -9.83
C GLN A 610 -20.36 -15.54 -9.34
N ASP A 611 -19.70 -16.26 -10.25
CA ASP A 611 -18.68 -17.24 -9.87
C ASP A 611 -17.55 -16.59 -9.04
N TRP A 612 -17.12 -15.37 -9.37
CA TRP A 612 -16.06 -14.70 -8.60
C TRP A 612 -16.53 -14.25 -7.22
N ILE A 613 -17.75 -13.71 -7.10
CA ILE A 613 -18.35 -13.36 -5.82
C ILE A 613 -18.41 -14.59 -4.90
N ASP A 614 -18.87 -15.72 -5.44
CA ASP A 614 -19.04 -16.94 -4.66
C ASP A 614 -17.70 -17.60 -4.29
N ASN A 615 -16.71 -17.62 -5.20
CA ASN A 615 -15.49 -18.43 -5.04
C ASN A 615 -14.23 -17.68 -4.56
N LEU A 616 -14.12 -16.34 -4.69
CA LEU A 616 -12.89 -15.59 -4.35
C LEU A 616 -12.40 -15.82 -2.92
N PHE A 617 -13.35 -15.84 -1.99
CA PHE A 617 -13.13 -16.08 -0.56
C PHE A 617 -13.93 -17.27 -0.04
N ASP A 618 -14.31 -18.22 -0.89
CA ASP A 618 -14.91 -19.47 -0.40
C ASP A 618 -13.91 -20.28 0.42
N GLU A 619 -14.41 -20.98 1.44
CA GLU A 619 -13.64 -21.73 2.45
C GLU A 619 -12.41 -20.97 3.04
N ALA A 620 -12.34 -19.65 2.88
CA ALA A 620 -11.17 -18.84 3.22
C ALA A 620 -10.85 -18.81 4.73
N VAL A 621 -11.74 -19.31 5.58
CA VAL A 621 -11.53 -19.44 7.03
C VAL A 621 -11.81 -20.88 7.46
N GLU A 622 -10.76 -21.57 7.91
CA GLU A 622 -10.86 -22.89 8.52
C GLU A 622 -11.03 -22.78 10.05
N GLN A 623 -10.15 -22.01 10.70
CA GLN A 623 -10.03 -21.95 12.18
C GLN A 623 -9.47 -20.59 12.66
N GLY A 624 -9.93 -19.47 12.09
CA GLY A 624 -9.44 -18.12 12.41
C GLY A 624 -10.51 -17.04 12.28
N ASN A 625 -10.06 -15.79 12.12
CA ASN A 625 -10.92 -14.61 11.95
C ASN A 625 -10.63 -13.91 10.62
N LEU A 626 -11.67 -13.39 9.98
CA LEU A 626 -11.57 -12.63 8.73
C LEU A 626 -12.58 -11.49 8.75
N SER A 627 -12.14 -10.27 8.43
CA SER A 627 -13.01 -9.17 8.03
C SER A 627 -12.67 -8.74 6.62
N ILE A 628 -13.67 -8.56 5.78
CA ILE A 628 -13.57 -7.96 4.45
C ILE A 628 -14.59 -6.82 4.39
N SER A 629 -14.13 -5.63 4.02
CA SER A 629 -14.96 -4.43 3.84
C SER A 629 -14.43 -3.56 2.71
N GLY A 630 -15.31 -2.79 2.05
CA GLY A 630 -14.94 -1.87 0.96
C GLY A 630 -14.28 -2.53 -0.26
N THR A 631 -14.29 -3.87 -0.33
CA THR A 631 -13.51 -4.66 -1.26
C THR A 631 -14.44 -5.30 -2.29
N TYR A 632 -14.13 -5.12 -3.57
CA TYR A 632 -15.04 -5.43 -4.67
C TYR A 632 -14.36 -6.23 -5.78
N VAL A 633 -15.14 -7.06 -6.47
CA VAL A 633 -14.75 -7.67 -7.75
C VAL A 633 -15.46 -6.98 -8.91
N TRP A 634 -14.73 -6.79 -10.01
CA TRP A 634 -15.21 -6.10 -11.20
C TRP A 634 -14.96 -6.92 -12.47
N GLU A 635 -15.93 -6.85 -13.38
CA GLU A 635 -15.74 -7.22 -14.79
C GLU A 635 -14.76 -6.25 -15.46
N SER A 636 -14.00 -6.76 -16.44
CA SER A 636 -13.07 -5.95 -17.23
C SER A 636 -12.85 -6.51 -18.63
N ASN A 637 -12.18 -5.73 -19.47
CA ASN A 637 -11.57 -6.21 -20.72
C ASN A 637 -10.13 -6.71 -20.49
N ALA A 638 -9.46 -7.16 -21.56
CA ALA A 638 -8.07 -7.64 -21.50
C ALA A 638 -7.03 -6.58 -21.05
N ASN A 639 -7.36 -5.29 -21.15
CA ASN A 639 -6.55 -4.18 -20.63
C ASN A 639 -6.77 -3.93 -19.13
N CYS A 640 -7.59 -4.74 -18.47
CA CYS A 640 -7.97 -4.60 -17.06
C CYS A 640 -8.81 -3.33 -16.77
N GLU A 641 -9.38 -2.70 -17.80
CA GLU A 641 -10.30 -1.56 -17.65
C GLU A 641 -11.63 -2.04 -17.08
N LEU A 642 -12.09 -1.44 -15.97
CA LEU A 642 -13.30 -1.88 -15.28
C LEU A 642 -14.56 -1.57 -16.09
N SER A 643 -15.54 -2.48 -16.03
CA SER A 643 -16.83 -2.36 -16.68
C SER A 643 -17.96 -2.91 -15.80
N GLY A 644 -19.21 -2.66 -16.21
CA GLY A 644 -20.38 -3.21 -15.54
C GLY A 644 -20.63 -2.61 -14.14
N SER A 645 -21.08 -3.47 -13.23
CA SER A 645 -21.29 -3.15 -11.81
C SER A 645 -20.46 -4.11 -10.97
N ALA A 646 -19.97 -3.63 -9.84
CA ALA A 646 -19.15 -4.42 -8.92
C ALA A 646 -19.94 -5.51 -8.19
N GLY A 647 -19.28 -6.63 -7.92
CA GLY A 647 -19.67 -7.62 -6.93
C GLY A 647 -19.08 -7.28 -5.56
N ASP A 648 -19.90 -7.29 -4.50
CA ASP A 648 -19.48 -7.07 -3.12
C ASP A 648 -18.88 -8.34 -2.52
N LEU A 649 -17.67 -8.25 -1.99
CA LEU A 649 -16.95 -9.35 -1.32
C LEU A 649 -16.98 -9.22 0.21
N SER A 650 -17.73 -8.25 0.75
CA SER A 650 -17.79 -7.96 2.18
C SER A 650 -18.26 -9.19 2.98
N ARG A 651 -17.43 -9.63 3.92
CA ARG A 651 -17.62 -10.86 4.70
C ARG A 651 -17.00 -10.69 6.09
N SER A 652 -17.63 -11.25 7.11
CA SER A 652 -17.05 -11.33 8.44
C SER A 652 -17.20 -12.73 9.02
N VAL A 653 -16.11 -13.26 9.57
CA VAL A 653 -16.04 -14.58 10.22
C VAL A 653 -15.22 -14.46 11.49
N GLY A 654 -15.73 -14.98 12.60
CA GLY A 654 -15.09 -14.87 13.91
C GLY A 654 -15.21 -13.46 14.51
N THR A 655 -14.23 -13.08 15.32
CA THR A 655 -14.10 -11.73 15.90
C THR A 655 -12.74 -11.16 15.52
N PRO A 656 -12.59 -10.62 14.30
CA PRO A 656 -11.33 -10.06 13.85
C PRO A 656 -10.92 -8.84 14.70
N PRO A 657 -9.64 -8.73 15.11
CA PRO A 657 -9.12 -7.58 15.84
C PRO A 657 -9.07 -6.33 14.95
N ASN A 658 -9.10 -5.14 15.57
CA ASN A 658 -8.88 -3.88 14.87
C ASN A 658 -7.38 -3.65 14.63
N LEU A 659 -6.84 -4.31 13.60
CA LEU A 659 -5.40 -4.25 13.27
C LEU A 659 -4.92 -2.84 12.89
N PHE A 660 -5.80 -1.98 12.35
CA PHE A 660 -5.45 -0.60 12.01
C PHE A 660 -5.13 0.26 13.24
N ALA A 661 -5.76 -0.03 14.38
CA ALA A 661 -5.52 0.69 15.64
C ALA A 661 -4.20 0.30 16.33
N ASP A 662 -3.53 -0.78 15.90
CA ASP A 662 -2.22 -1.19 16.43
C ASP A 662 -1.08 -0.29 15.91
N TYR A 663 -1.26 0.35 14.74
CA TYR A 663 -0.23 1.18 14.08
C TYR A 663 0.04 2.48 14.83
N ASN A 664 1.24 3.04 14.67
CA ASN A 664 1.53 4.39 15.17
C ASN A 664 0.69 5.46 14.46
N SER A 665 0.60 6.65 15.07
CA SER A 665 -0.24 7.74 14.58
C SER A 665 0.20 8.31 13.22
N ALA A 666 1.48 8.19 12.86
CA ALA A 666 1.98 8.62 11.55
C ALA A 666 1.49 7.67 10.45
N SER A 667 1.62 6.35 10.64
CA SER A 667 1.04 5.34 9.75
C SER A 667 -0.48 5.50 9.62
N GLN A 668 -1.20 5.64 10.74
CA GLN A 668 -2.66 5.84 10.69
C GLN A 668 -3.03 7.09 9.87
N ALA A 669 -2.30 8.20 10.02
CA ALA A 669 -2.53 9.43 9.27
C ALA A 669 -2.20 9.27 7.78
N VAL A 670 -1.01 8.74 7.43
CA VAL A 670 -0.60 8.54 6.04
C VAL A 670 -1.53 7.58 5.32
N ILE A 671 -1.93 6.47 5.96
CA ILE A 671 -2.90 5.54 5.39
C ILE A 671 -4.25 6.22 5.20
N SER A 672 -4.80 6.89 6.22
CA SER A 672 -6.13 7.52 6.14
C SER A 672 -6.21 8.61 5.06
N ASN A 673 -5.12 9.36 4.86
CA ASN A 673 -5.05 10.43 3.87
C ASN A 673 -4.87 9.91 2.42
N ASN A 674 -4.54 8.63 2.24
CA ASN A 674 -4.26 8.03 0.93
C ASN A 674 -5.09 6.74 0.69
N ARG A 675 -6.24 6.60 1.38
CA ARG A 675 -7.21 5.52 1.10
C ARG A 675 -7.91 5.80 -0.23
N PHE A 676 -7.84 4.84 -1.14
CA PHE A 676 -8.64 4.86 -2.36
C PHE A 676 -9.97 4.12 -2.16
N VAL A 677 -11.00 4.54 -2.88
CA VAL A 677 -12.18 3.69 -3.13
C VAL A 677 -11.77 2.57 -4.08
N ALA A 678 -12.26 1.35 -3.83
CA ALA A 678 -11.96 0.17 -4.64
C ALA A 678 -12.62 0.22 -6.04
N GLY A 679 -11.98 0.96 -6.96
CA GLY A 679 -12.36 1.09 -8.36
C GLY A 679 -11.20 1.52 -9.27
N SER A 680 -11.53 2.27 -10.34
CA SER A 680 -10.59 2.60 -11.42
C SER A 680 -9.41 3.49 -11.01
N GLU A 681 -9.57 4.38 -10.03
CA GLU A 681 -8.49 5.23 -9.53
C GLU A 681 -7.44 4.40 -8.81
N LEU A 682 -7.85 3.54 -7.86
CA LEU A 682 -6.93 2.61 -7.20
C LEU A 682 -6.19 1.71 -8.20
N ARG A 683 -6.92 1.17 -9.19
CA ARG A 683 -6.32 0.41 -10.29
C ARG A 683 -5.21 1.23 -10.95
N ASN A 684 -5.54 2.39 -11.51
CA ASN A 684 -4.59 3.23 -12.24
C ASN A 684 -3.38 3.62 -11.40
N TYR A 685 -3.62 4.03 -10.15
CA TYR A 685 -2.56 4.42 -9.22
C TYR A 685 -1.55 3.28 -9.00
N LEU A 686 -2.03 2.05 -8.82
CA LEU A 686 -1.18 0.87 -8.70
C LEU A 686 -0.52 0.46 -10.01
N LEU A 687 -1.18 0.62 -11.16
CA LEU A 687 -0.54 0.37 -12.47
C LEU A 687 0.65 1.32 -12.71
N ALA A 688 0.59 2.55 -12.19
CA ALA A 688 1.65 3.55 -12.29
C ALA A 688 2.76 3.41 -11.23
N THR A 689 2.45 2.91 -10.02
CA THR A 689 3.37 2.93 -8.86
C THR A 689 3.89 1.55 -8.42
N ALA A 690 3.31 0.44 -8.90
CA ALA A 690 3.71 -0.89 -8.43
C ALA A 690 4.85 -1.52 -9.27
N GLY A 691 5.89 -1.98 -8.58
CA GLY A 691 7.01 -2.73 -9.15
C GLY A 691 8.26 -1.92 -9.47
N LYS A 692 9.30 -2.61 -9.95
CA LYS A 692 10.60 -2.03 -10.27
C LYS A 692 10.47 -0.99 -11.39
N GLY A 693 11.01 0.20 -11.15
CA GLY A 693 11.01 1.31 -12.12
C GLY A 693 9.67 2.03 -12.27
N ALA A 694 8.68 1.69 -11.44
CA ALA A 694 7.41 2.41 -11.36
C ALA A 694 7.57 3.79 -10.67
N MET A 695 6.54 4.63 -10.74
CA MET A 695 6.56 5.98 -10.17
C MET A 695 6.61 5.96 -8.64
N THR A 696 7.18 7.01 -8.06
CA THR A 696 7.27 7.23 -6.61
C THR A 696 5.86 7.33 -5.97
N PRO A 697 5.50 6.45 -5.02
CA PRO A 697 4.19 6.44 -4.36
C PRO A 697 4.10 7.39 -3.16
N TYR A 698 2.88 7.59 -2.63
CA TYR A 698 2.54 8.53 -1.54
C TYR A 698 3.32 8.36 -0.22
N VAL A 699 3.92 7.19 0.00
CA VAL A 699 4.79 6.92 1.17
C VAL A 699 6.11 7.71 1.12
N SER A 700 6.42 8.32 -0.02
CA SER A 700 7.48 9.30 -0.22
C SER A 700 6.88 10.68 -0.50
N SER A 701 7.47 11.73 0.07
CA SER A 701 7.14 13.13 -0.22
C SER A 701 7.49 13.54 -1.66
N TYR A 702 8.21 12.69 -2.41
CA TYR A 702 8.66 12.92 -3.78
C TYR A 702 7.79 12.24 -4.83
N ASN A 703 6.57 11.86 -4.45
CA ASN A 703 5.52 11.50 -5.41
C ASN A 703 5.11 12.73 -6.23
N LEU A 704 4.73 12.55 -7.49
CA LEU A 704 4.38 13.66 -8.40
C LEU A 704 2.96 14.22 -8.19
N GLY A 705 2.30 13.86 -7.07
CA GLY A 705 0.88 14.08 -6.85
C GLY A 705 0.00 13.06 -7.56
N GLU A 706 -1.14 12.73 -6.93
CA GLU A 706 -2.05 11.68 -7.36
C GLU A 706 -2.51 11.80 -8.82
N ASN A 707 -2.92 13.00 -9.25
CA ASN A 707 -3.38 13.24 -10.63
C ASN A 707 -2.32 12.87 -11.68
N VAL A 708 -1.06 13.25 -11.47
CA VAL A 708 0.03 12.95 -12.41
C VAL A 708 0.32 11.46 -12.47
N ILE A 709 0.21 10.77 -11.33
CA ILE A 709 0.36 9.32 -11.24
C ILE A 709 -0.80 8.60 -11.94
N LEU A 710 -2.05 9.04 -11.73
CA LEU A 710 -3.24 8.49 -12.39
C LEU A 710 -3.19 8.65 -13.92
N ASP A 711 -2.76 9.82 -14.40
CA ASP A 711 -2.58 10.12 -15.83
C ASP A 711 -1.42 9.32 -16.47
N SER A 712 -0.47 8.84 -15.66
CA SER A 712 0.69 8.06 -16.10
C SER A 712 0.48 6.55 -16.09
N ALA A 713 -0.73 6.09 -15.72
CA ALA A 713 -1.06 4.66 -15.68
C ALA A 713 -0.92 4.01 -17.08
N PRO A 714 -0.21 2.87 -17.22
CA PRO A 714 -0.12 2.16 -18.49
C PRO A 714 -1.49 1.64 -18.94
N ALA A 715 -1.67 1.55 -20.26
CA ALA A 715 -2.94 1.16 -20.89
C ALA A 715 -3.34 -0.32 -20.71
N SER A 716 -2.56 -1.11 -19.97
CA SER A 716 -2.82 -2.52 -19.62
C SER A 716 -2.15 -2.83 -18.29
N CYS A 717 -2.73 -3.75 -17.50
CA CYS A 717 -2.10 -4.26 -16.28
C CYS A 717 -1.19 -5.49 -16.50
N GLN A 718 -1.35 -6.18 -17.63
CA GLN A 718 -0.56 -7.35 -18.03
C GLN A 718 0.84 -6.90 -18.46
#